data_AF-A0A9E0YRL3-F1
#
_entry.id   AF-A0A9E0YRL3-F1
#
_cell.length_a   1.000
_cell.length_b   1.000
_cell.length_c   1.000
_cell.angle_alpha   90.00
_cell.angle_beta   90.00
_cell.angle_gamma   90.00
#
_symmetry.space_group_name_H-M   'P 1'
#
loop_
_entity.id
_entity.type
_entity.pdbx_description
1 polymer ?
#
loop_
_entity_poly.entity_id
_entity_poly.type
_entity_poly.pdbx_seq_one_letter_code
_entity_poly.pdbx_strand_id
1 'polypeptide(L)'
;MTSNQHFTNRFSRAALMALASTFAAASALAQVSIINPGAPGQASRELAADEASRLAGTRYTEADVRFMQDMIPHHHQALVMSRLVPERTNRNELIEVAERIETSQADEIAFMQDWLRVRGEDVPDPAAHQAMHMSHEMAGMATPAQMAELEAAEGAEFDRLFLSLMIEHHEGALTMVEDLLDEPGAAYEPVLFEFTTDITSDQSAEIERMTVMLAGYSADPRVGLAGGLHDAGQASMNLELLAALPKPDGFFDPENPAGLPLEQLMAEAEGDEGKQVDEPEAGEEVAAARDEDDDEDDRSPPLSFANTDMAFDGDVLVAGNYHGFNIYDIGNGADPELLSSVVCPGGQGDVSIVGDLLIMSVEQTRARLDCGLQGTTGEVSDERFLGVRIFDIGNLRMPRQVGAVQTCRGSHTHSVVSADDERVIVYNSGLRDVRDEEELAGCIDESRYGDERTALFRIDVIEIPVDDPSSARIVDSPAVFADPEAGTLAGLWMGGDHGEDTQETNETDHCHDITVFPDKNIAAGACSGNGILFDISDPMNPTRIDEVVDESFAYWHSATFNNDATKVIFTDEWGGGSRPRCRASDPMTWGADAIFDIVDGQLEFRGYFKMPAPQSEEENCVAHNGSIIPVPGRDIFVQAWYQGGVSVIDFTDSANAVEIAYFDRGPVFEEELVMGGYWSTYWFDGLIYGTEIARGLDVLALVPGEHLSENEIAAASATIGGALFNPQQQFPITWKPEPVVARAYVDQLQRSQALPAAQITAVSAALDGARAQFEAGTRDPSLADELDGIAAELASEGVVLEGADRRRLAGLGETLAGIAERLR
;
A
#
# COMPACT_ATOMS: atom_id res chain seq x y z
N MET A 1 42.93 -61.48 35.07
CA MET A 1 41.70 -61.09 35.78
C MET A 1 42.05 -59.93 36.71
N THR A 2 41.28 -58.84 36.55
CA THR A 2 41.11 -57.66 37.42
C THR A 2 42.30 -56.75 37.73
N SER A 3 42.12 -55.51 37.22
CA SER A 3 42.50 -54.20 37.79
C SER A 3 43.98 -53.78 37.75
N ASN A 4 44.25 -52.74 36.97
CA ASN A 4 45.29 -51.77 37.33
C ASN A 4 44.85 -50.37 36.87
N GLN A 5 44.41 -49.60 37.87
CA GLN A 5 44.05 -48.20 37.81
C GLN A 5 45.25 -47.35 38.26
N HIS A 6 45.33 -46.13 37.70
CA HIS A 6 46.11 -44.98 38.15
C HIS A 6 47.62 -44.95 37.85
N PHE A 7 48.01 -44.18 36.83
CA PHE A 7 48.76 -42.92 37.01
C PHE A 7 48.95 -42.24 35.66
N THR A 8 48.35 -41.05 35.48
CA THR A 8 48.85 -39.85 34.76
C THR A 8 47.67 -39.00 34.29
N ASN A 9 47.13 -38.17 35.20
CA ASN A 9 46.11 -37.18 34.88
C ASN A 9 46.56 -35.81 35.42
N ARG A 10 47.59 -35.21 34.80
CA ARG A 10 48.07 -33.85 35.16
C ARG A 10 48.60 -32.97 34.00
N PHE A 11 48.53 -33.41 32.74
CA PHE A 11 49.05 -32.60 31.62
C PHE A 11 48.04 -32.18 30.53
N SER A 12 46.75 -32.54 30.65
CA SER A 12 45.75 -32.20 29.61
C SER A 12 44.77 -31.07 29.99
N ARG A 13 44.92 -30.41 31.14
CA ARG A 13 44.00 -29.32 31.55
C ARG A 13 44.51 -27.90 31.30
N ALA A 14 45.81 -27.70 31.05
CA ALA A 14 46.38 -26.37 30.81
C ALA A 14 46.35 -25.94 29.33
N ALA A 15 46.22 -26.88 28.39
CA ALA A 15 46.15 -26.55 26.95
C ALA A 15 44.72 -26.32 26.43
N LEU A 16 43.68 -26.78 27.15
CA LEU A 16 42.28 -26.52 26.78
C LEU A 16 41.73 -25.18 27.30
N MET A 17 42.35 -24.56 28.31
CA MET A 17 41.92 -23.24 28.80
C MET A 17 42.52 -22.06 28.04
N ALA A 18 43.55 -22.27 27.22
CA ALA A 18 44.18 -21.22 26.41
C ALA A 18 43.68 -21.16 24.95
N LEU A 19 42.93 -22.17 24.49
CA LEU A 19 42.22 -22.14 23.20
C LEU A 19 40.76 -21.68 23.31
N ALA A 20 40.18 -21.69 24.53
CA ALA A 20 38.82 -21.22 24.77
C ALA A 20 38.76 -19.69 25.00
N SER A 21 39.88 -19.05 25.33
CA SER A 21 39.96 -17.60 25.58
C SER A 21 40.37 -16.77 24.36
N THR A 22 40.59 -17.40 23.20
CA THR A 22 40.88 -16.73 21.91
C THR A 22 39.81 -16.96 20.85
N PHE A 23 38.71 -17.66 21.20
CA PHE A 23 37.50 -17.80 20.36
C PHE A 23 36.30 -17.01 20.89
N ALA A 24 36.47 -16.22 21.95
CA ALA A 24 35.46 -15.29 22.48
C ALA A 24 35.73 -13.83 22.04
N ALA A 25 36.20 -13.67 20.81
CA ALA A 25 36.34 -12.39 20.12
C ALA A 25 35.87 -12.59 18.67
N ALA A 26 34.61 -12.97 18.52
CA ALA A 26 33.88 -12.97 17.26
C ALA A 26 32.43 -12.57 17.59
N SER A 27 31.99 -11.52 16.91
CA SER A 27 30.61 -11.03 16.86
C SER A 27 30.08 -10.36 18.14
N ALA A 28 30.60 -9.18 18.47
CA ALA A 28 29.67 -8.15 18.90
C ALA A 28 28.84 -7.81 17.66
N LEU A 29 27.62 -8.32 17.55
CA LEU A 29 26.62 -7.75 16.65
C LEU A 29 26.56 -6.27 17.03
N ALA A 30 26.94 -5.39 16.10
CA ALA A 30 26.69 -3.97 16.30
C ALA A 30 25.17 -3.84 16.37
N GLN A 31 24.64 -3.60 17.56
CA GLN A 31 23.22 -3.31 17.74
C GLN A 31 22.93 -2.06 16.91
N VAL A 32 22.01 -2.15 15.96
CA VAL A 32 21.63 -1.02 15.11
C VAL A 32 21.12 0.10 16.02
N SER A 33 21.59 1.33 15.79
CA SER A 33 21.19 2.48 16.62
C SER A 33 19.74 2.86 16.32
N ILE A 34 18.89 2.83 17.35
CA ILE A 34 17.55 3.43 17.33
C ILE A 34 17.71 4.89 17.74
N ILE A 35 17.34 5.80 16.86
CA ILE A 35 17.57 7.24 17.00
C ILE A 35 16.24 7.96 17.23
N ASN A 36 16.19 8.84 18.23
CA ASN A 36 15.11 9.81 18.40
C ASN A 36 15.67 11.21 18.13
N PRO A 37 15.25 11.86 17.03
CA PRO A 37 15.59 13.24 16.77
C PRO A 37 14.98 14.15 17.85
N GLY A 38 15.59 15.32 18.06
CA GLY A 38 14.94 16.40 18.80
C GLY A 38 14.24 17.36 17.85
N ALA A 39 13.67 18.44 18.41
CA ALA A 39 13.11 19.55 17.63
C ALA A 39 14.13 20.11 16.59
N PRO A 40 13.68 20.79 15.51
CA PRO A 40 14.55 21.31 14.46
C PRO A 40 15.82 22.00 15.00
N GLY A 41 16.98 21.51 14.56
CA GLY A 41 18.30 22.02 14.95
C GLY A 41 18.87 21.47 16.27
N GLN A 42 18.10 20.71 17.05
CA GLN A 42 18.59 20.01 18.25
C GLN A 42 19.35 18.72 17.88
N ALA A 43 20.14 18.20 18.82
CA ALA A 43 20.87 16.96 18.61
C ALA A 43 19.96 15.73 18.81
N SER A 44 20.10 14.73 17.94
CA SER A 44 19.46 13.43 18.09
C SER A 44 20.10 12.61 19.21
N ARG A 45 19.33 11.71 19.82
CA ARG A 45 19.78 10.78 20.88
C ARG A 45 19.48 9.33 20.50
N GLU A 46 20.22 8.39 21.08
CA GLU A 46 19.90 6.96 20.98
C GLU A 46 18.80 6.59 22.00
N LEU A 47 17.87 5.74 21.59
CA LEU A 47 16.83 5.15 22.44
C LEU A 47 17.12 3.67 22.74
N ALA A 48 16.62 3.21 23.89
CA ALA A 48 16.48 1.78 24.18
C ALA A 48 15.10 1.29 23.71
N ALA A 49 15.02 0.05 23.22
CA ALA A 49 13.81 -0.51 22.58
C ALA A 49 12.61 -0.73 23.53
N ASP A 50 12.81 -0.62 24.85
CA ASP A 50 11.84 -0.98 25.90
C ASP A 50 10.98 0.19 26.42
N GLU A 51 11.14 1.42 25.90
CA GLU A 51 10.51 2.65 26.44
C GLU A 51 9.15 3.04 25.78
N ALA A 52 8.45 2.15 25.05
CA ALA A 52 7.45 2.55 24.05
C ALA A 52 5.95 2.16 24.24
N SER A 53 5.42 1.68 25.39
CA SER A 53 3.95 1.34 25.50
C SER A 53 3.35 1.24 26.93
N ARG A 54 2.06 1.67 27.14
CA ARG A 54 1.01 1.23 28.15
C ARG A 54 -0.41 1.95 28.27
N LEU A 55 -1.43 1.23 27.81
CA LEU A 55 -2.92 1.25 27.79
C LEU A 55 -3.86 2.18 28.66
N ALA A 56 -5.11 2.35 28.14
CA ALA A 56 -6.33 3.02 28.69
C ALA A 56 -7.51 2.08 29.17
N GLY A 57 -8.65 2.61 29.68
CA GLY A 57 -9.91 1.90 30.10
C GLY A 57 -11.22 2.76 30.29
N THR A 58 -12.43 2.15 30.48
CA THR A 58 -13.75 2.46 29.79
C THR A 58 -15.13 2.42 30.57
N ARG A 59 -16.33 2.67 29.92
CA ARG A 59 -17.79 2.22 30.20
C ARG A 59 -18.90 2.65 29.13
N TYR A 60 -20.13 2.02 29.14
CA TYR A 60 -21.18 1.89 28.04
C TYR A 60 -22.20 3.07 27.70
N THR A 61 -22.91 3.08 26.53
CA THR A 61 -23.71 4.23 25.93
C THR A 61 -25.05 3.92 25.19
N GLU A 62 -25.65 4.93 24.52
CA GLU A 62 -26.98 4.93 23.84
C GLU A 62 -26.99 4.25 22.46
N ALA A 63 -25.82 4.11 21.81
CA ALA A 63 -25.67 3.39 20.55
C ALA A 63 -26.02 1.90 20.67
N ASP A 64 -25.73 1.30 21.84
CA ASP A 64 -26.09 -0.06 22.24
C ASP A 64 -27.56 -0.41 22.02
N VAL A 65 -28.45 0.54 22.27
CA VAL A 65 -29.89 0.32 22.17
C VAL A 65 -30.34 0.31 20.70
N ARG A 66 -29.72 1.14 19.86
CA ARG A 66 -30.09 1.31 18.45
C ARG A 66 -29.69 0.10 17.62
N PHE A 67 -28.46 -0.37 17.80
CA PHE A 67 -27.96 -1.58 17.16
C PHE A 67 -28.89 -2.79 17.38
N MET A 68 -29.31 -3.02 18.62
CA MET A 68 -30.18 -4.14 18.98
C MET A 68 -31.58 -4.05 18.33
N GLN A 69 -32.03 -2.85 17.95
CA GLN A 69 -33.29 -2.65 17.25
C GLN A 69 -33.15 -2.87 15.74
N ASP A 70 -32.06 -2.40 15.14
CA ASP A 70 -31.83 -2.45 13.70
C ASP A 70 -31.39 -3.84 13.23
N MET A 71 -30.67 -4.59 14.05
CA MET A 71 -30.20 -5.94 13.70
C MET A 71 -31.32 -7.00 13.66
N ILE A 72 -32.47 -6.77 14.31
CA ILE A 72 -33.63 -7.68 14.28
C ILE A 72 -34.26 -7.84 12.88
N PRO A 73 -34.65 -6.77 12.17
CA PRO A 73 -35.17 -6.90 10.80
C PRO A 73 -34.12 -7.34 9.79
N HIS A 74 -32.83 -7.03 10.02
CA HIS A 74 -31.71 -7.51 9.21
C HIS A 74 -31.63 -9.05 9.23
N HIS A 75 -31.52 -9.64 10.42
CA HIS A 75 -31.49 -11.10 10.55
C HIS A 75 -32.73 -11.82 10.01
N HIS A 76 -33.88 -11.16 9.99
CA HIS A 76 -35.10 -11.75 9.43
C HIS A 76 -35.02 -11.96 7.91
N GLN A 77 -34.28 -11.12 7.16
CA GLN A 77 -34.14 -11.29 5.70
C GLN A 77 -33.24 -12.49 5.35
N ALA A 78 -32.17 -12.76 6.12
CA ALA A 78 -31.38 -14.00 6.01
C ALA A 78 -32.26 -15.26 6.11
N LEU A 79 -33.22 -15.28 7.05
CA LEU A 79 -34.18 -16.39 7.17
C LEU A 79 -35.07 -16.56 5.94
N VAL A 80 -35.41 -15.48 5.23
CA VAL A 80 -36.22 -15.54 4.01
C VAL A 80 -35.40 -16.14 2.86
N MET A 81 -34.15 -15.71 2.69
CA MET A 81 -33.25 -16.22 1.64
C MET A 81 -32.91 -17.71 1.87
N SER A 82 -32.52 -18.10 3.08
CA SER A 82 -32.12 -19.48 3.42
C SER A 82 -33.23 -20.50 3.18
N ARG A 83 -34.51 -20.12 3.35
CA ARG A 83 -35.66 -21.01 3.10
C ARG A 83 -35.86 -21.38 1.63
N LEU A 84 -35.24 -20.66 0.68
CA LEU A 84 -35.30 -21.00 -0.74
C LEU A 84 -34.39 -22.18 -1.10
N VAL A 85 -33.28 -22.36 -0.38
CA VAL A 85 -32.18 -23.27 -0.77
C VAL A 85 -32.60 -24.73 -1.00
N PRO A 86 -33.38 -25.38 -0.10
CA PRO A 86 -33.69 -26.81 -0.25
C PRO A 86 -34.48 -27.17 -1.51
N GLU A 87 -35.17 -26.20 -2.13
CA GLU A 87 -35.97 -26.41 -3.34
C GLU A 87 -35.22 -26.05 -4.63
N ARG A 88 -34.02 -25.44 -4.54
CA ARG A 88 -33.34 -24.78 -5.67
C ARG A 88 -31.95 -25.32 -6.02
N THR A 89 -31.30 -26.02 -5.08
CA THR A 89 -30.00 -26.67 -5.29
C THR A 89 -29.99 -28.13 -4.84
N ASN A 90 -29.01 -28.89 -5.32
CA ASN A 90 -28.70 -30.25 -4.85
C ASN A 90 -27.30 -30.34 -4.23
N ARG A 91 -26.61 -29.21 -4.02
CA ARG A 91 -25.29 -29.16 -3.38
C ARG A 91 -25.47 -29.24 -1.87
N ASN A 92 -25.11 -30.39 -1.29
CA ASN A 92 -25.30 -30.64 0.13
C ASN A 92 -24.59 -29.60 1.02
N GLU A 93 -23.41 -29.14 0.62
CA GLU A 93 -22.66 -28.09 1.34
C GLU A 93 -23.48 -26.80 1.50
N LEU A 94 -24.21 -26.40 0.44
CA LEU A 94 -25.03 -25.17 0.46
C LEU A 94 -26.31 -25.35 1.29
N ILE A 95 -26.91 -26.54 1.24
CA ILE A 95 -28.07 -26.90 2.07
C ILE A 95 -27.69 -26.86 3.56
N GLU A 96 -26.52 -27.39 3.92
CA GLU A 96 -26.02 -27.40 5.30
C GLU A 96 -25.65 -25.99 5.81
N VAL A 97 -25.17 -25.10 4.94
CA VAL A 97 -24.97 -23.67 5.28
C VAL A 97 -26.32 -23.00 5.55
N ALA A 98 -27.30 -23.15 4.65
CA ALA A 98 -28.61 -22.50 4.80
C ALA A 98 -29.37 -22.96 6.06
N GLU A 99 -29.29 -24.24 6.42
CA GLU A 99 -29.89 -24.77 7.66
C GLU A 99 -29.24 -24.20 8.94
N ARG A 100 -27.93 -23.92 8.91
CA ARG A 100 -27.22 -23.30 10.03
C ARG A 100 -27.61 -21.84 10.21
N ILE A 101 -27.56 -21.05 9.13
CA ILE A 101 -28.00 -19.65 9.11
C ILE A 101 -29.44 -19.52 9.63
N GLU A 102 -30.35 -20.39 9.18
CA GLU A 102 -31.74 -20.34 9.66
C GLU A 102 -31.86 -20.59 11.18
N THR A 103 -30.96 -21.39 11.74
CA THR A 103 -30.97 -21.74 13.16
C THR A 103 -30.32 -20.65 14.02
N SER A 104 -29.10 -20.22 13.69
CA SER A 104 -28.36 -19.20 14.44
C SER A 104 -29.12 -17.87 14.48
N GLN A 105 -29.50 -17.34 13.32
CA GLN A 105 -30.14 -16.03 13.25
C GLN A 105 -31.55 -15.98 13.86
N ALA A 106 -32.23 -17.12 13.96
CA ALA A 106 -33.49 -17.20 14.70
C ALA A 106 -33.28 -17.09 16.22
N ASP A 107 -32.18 -17.63 16.76
CA ASP A 107 -31.84 -17.57 18.18
C ASP A 107 -31.32 -16.18 18.58
N GLU A 108 -30.52 -15.53 17.72
CA GLU A 108 -30.02 -14.15 17.90
C GLU A 108 -31.16 -13.11 17.91
N ILE A 109 -32.15 -13.25 17.01
CA ILE A 109 -33.37 -12.43 17.05
C ILE A 109 -34.07 -12.54 18.41
N ALA A 110 -34.14 -13.74 19.00
CA ALA A 110 -34.77 -13.94 20.29
C ALA A 110 -33.97 -13.25 21.42
N PHE A 111 -32.65 -13.33 21.37
CA PHE A 111 -31.74 -12.66 22.31
C PHE A 111 -31.92 -11.14 22.27
N MET A 112 -31.85 -10.51 21.09
CA MET A 112 -31.97 -9.05 20.94
C MET A 112 -33.29 -8.53 21.48
N GLN A 113 -34.38 -9.23 21.17
CA GLN A 113 -35.69 -8.87 21.68
C GLN A 113 -35.76 -8.97 23.22
N ASP A 114 -35.15 -9.97 23.84
CA ASP A 114 -35.10 -10.09 25.30
C ASP A 114 -34.21 -9.03 25.95
N TRP A 115 -33.07 -8.71 25.31
CA TRP A 115 -32.14 -7.67 25.75
C TRP A 115 -32.82 -6.29 25.83
N LEU A 116 -33.61 -5.93 24.80
CA LEU A 116 -34.39 -4.68 24.76
C LEU A 116 -35.52 -4.67 25.82
N ARG A 117 -36.26 -5.79 25.97
CA ARG A 117 -37.36 -5.90 26.97
C ARG A 117 -36.89 -5.70 28.41
N VAL A 118 -35.74 -6.27 28.77
CA VAL A 118 -35.20 -6.21 30.14
C VAL A 118 -34.79 -4.79 30.53
N ARG A 119 -34.37 -3.98 29.55
CA ARG A 119 -33.95 -2.59 29.73
C ARG A 119 -35.07 -1.57 29.55
N GLY A 120 -36.26 -2.03 29.15
CA GLY A 120 -37.46 -1.20 29.01
C GLY A 120 -37.53 -0.43 27.69
N GLU A 121 -36.69 -0.81 26.72
CA GLU A 121 -36.60 -0.23 25.39
C GLU A 121 -37.66 -0.83 24.44
N ASP A 122 -37.95 -0.11 23.36
CA ASP A 122 -38.91 -0.56 22.36
C ASP A 122 -38.37 -1.77 21.56
N VAL A 123 -39.23 -2.74 21.27
CA VAL A 123 -38.87 -3.98 20.55
C VAL A 123 -39.57 -4.00 19.18
N PRO A 124 -38.82 -3.96 18.07
CA PRO A 124 -39.39 -4.03 16.72
C PRO A 124 -40.14 -5.34 16.42
N ASP A 125 -41.20 -5.26 15.61
CA ASP A 125 -41.88 -6.43 15.05
C ASP A 125 -41.26 -6.77 13.67
N PRO A 126 -40.53 -7.90 13.53
CA PRO A 126 -39.79 -8.25 12.33
C PRO A 126 -40.68 -8.50 11.09
N ALA A 127 -42.00 -8.69 11.26
CA ALA A 127 -42.93 -8.95 10.16
C ALA A 127 -43.80 -7.74 9.77
N ALA A 128 -43.62 -6.57 10.39
CA ALA A 128 -44.44 -5.40 10.15
C ALA A 128 -44.09 -4.69 8.82
N HIS A 129 -45.11 -4.35 8.03
CA HIS A 129 -44.96 -3.69 6.72
C HIS A 129 -44.22 -2.33 6.75
N GLN A 130 -44.14 -1.66 7.91
CA GLN A 130 -43.37 -0.42 8.09
C GLN A 130 -41.90 -0.66 8.44
N ALA A 131 -41.58 -1.76 9.14
CA ALA A 131 -40.20 -2.19 9.36
C ALA A 131 -39.55 -2.57 8.03
N MET A 132 -40.31 -3.23 7.14
CA MET A 132 -39.91 -3.59 5.78
C MET A 132 -39.61 -2.40 4.84
N HIS A 133 -40.01 -1.17 5.20
CA HIS A 133 -39.74 0.03 4.38
C HIS A 133 -38.56 0.86 4.89
N MET A 134 -38.23 0.78 6.18
CA MET A 134 -36.98 1.31 6.76
C MET A 134 -35.82 0.31 6.57
N SER A 135 -36.12 -0.99 6.40
CA SER A 135 -35.15 -2.08 6.31
C SER A 135 -34.42 -2.22 4.98
N HIS A 136 -34.80 -1.48 3.95
CA HIS A 136 -34.13 -1.51 2.65
C HIS A 136 -32.97 -0.50 2.56
N GLU A 137 -32.72 0.27 3.63
CA GLU A 137 -31.64 1.26 3.73
C GLU A 137 -30.50 0.81 4.66
N MET A 138 -30.55 -0.43 5.19
CA MET A 138 -29.53 -0.99 6.08
C MET A 138 -28.47 -1.76 5.29
N ALA A 139 -27.22 -1.75 5.76
CA ALA A 139 -26.08 -2.37 5.08
C ALA A 139 -26.32 -3.86 4.77
N GLY A 140 -25.95 -4.29 3.56
CA GLY A 140 -25.98 -5.68 3.10
C GLY A 140 -27.36 -6.26 2.73
N MET A 141 -28.45 -5.55 2.96
CA MET A 141 -29.80 -6.09 2.70
C MET A 141 -30.07 -6.26 1.20
N ALA A 142 -30.48 -7.46 0.77
CA ALA A 142 -30.89 -7.73 -0.59
C ALA A 142 -32.11 -6.89 -0.98
N THR A 143 -32.02 -6.21 -2.12
CA THR A 143 -33.11 -5.41 -2.69
C THR A 143 -34.30 -6.29 -3.11
N PRO A 144 -35.52 -5.74 -3.24
CA PRO A 144 -36.65 -6.48 -3.78
C PRO A 144 -36.41 -7.08 -5.18
N ALA A 145 -35.55 -6.45 -5.99
CA ALA A 145 -35.18 -6.94 -7.31
C ALA A 145 -34.25 -8.16 -7.22
N GLN A 146 -33.19 -8.08 -6.41
CA GLN A 146 -32.28 -9.21 -6.13
C GLN A 146 -33.04 -10.39 -5.50
N MET A 147 -33.97 -10.14 -4.57
CA MET A 147 -34.83 -11.19 -4.01
C MET A 147 -35.71 -11.87 -5.05
N ALA A 148 -36.29 -11.11 -6.00
CA ALA A 148 -37.08 -11.67 -7.08
C ALA A 148 -36.23 -12.47 -8.09
N GLU A 149 -34.99 -12.04 -8.32
CA GLU A 149 -34.01 -12.75 -9.14
C GLU A 149 -33.58 -14.07 -8.49
N LEU A 150 -33.26 -14.03 -7.19
CA LEU A 150 -32.93 -15.21 -6.39
C LEU A 150 -34.09 -16.23 -6.37
N GLU A 151 -35.34 -15.76 -6.23
CA GLU A 151 -36.53 -16.60 -6.32
C GLU A 151 -36.74 -17.25 -7.70
N ALA A 152 -36.17 -16.68 -8.76
CA ALA A 152 -36.31 -17.17 -10.13
C ALA A 152 -35.19 -18.13 -10.57
N ALA A 153 -34.02 -18.08 -9.92
CA ALA A 153 -32.85 -18.88 -10.28
C ALA A 153 -32.94 -20.37 -9.84
N GLU A 154 -32.16 -21.24 -10.51
CA GLU A 154 -31.99 -22.67 -10.16
C GLU A 154 -30.54 -23.14 -10.42
N GLY A 155 -30.06 -24.17 -9.71
CA GLY A 155 -28.76 -24.80 -9.97
C GLY A 155 -27.55 -23.89 -9.71
N ALA A 156 -26.47 -24.03 -10.51
CA ALA A 156 -25.22 -23.28 -10.27
C ALA A 156 -25.37 -21.74 -10.35
N GLU A 157 -26.39 -21.25 -11.05
CA GLU A 157 -26.74 -19.83 -11.10
C GLU A 157 -27.40 -19.39 -9.79
N PHE A 158 -28.34 -20.19 -9.25
CA PHE A 158 -28.87 -20.00 -7.90
C PHE A 158 -27.78 -20.10 -6.84
N ASP A 159 -26.87 -21.07 -6.95
CA ASP A 159 -25.79 -21.25 -5.98
C ASP A 159 -24.90 -20.01 -5.89
N ARG A 160 -24.49 -19.43 -7.04
CA ARG A 160 -23.70 -18.20 -7.06
C ARG A 160 -24.48 -17.01 -6.52
N LEU A 161 -25.73 -16.83 -6.96
CA LEU A 161 -26.55 -15.69 -6.53
C LEU A 161 -26.89 -15.76 -5.04
N PHE A 162 -27.19 -16.95 -4.51
CA PHE A 162 -27.40 -17.16 -3.08
C PHE A 162 -26.12 -16.88 -2.28
N LEU A 163 -24.98 -17.42 -2.71
CA LEU A 163 -23.70 -17.20 -2.05
C LEU A 163 -23.33 -15.70 -2.06
N SER A 164 -23.40 -15.04 -3.21
CA SER A 164 -23.10 -13.60 -3.32
C SER A 164 -24.03 -12.74 -2.45
N LEU A 165 -25.34 -12.97 -2.50
CA LEU A 165 -26.30 -12.17 -1.72
C LEU A 165 -26.21 -12.45 -0.21
N MET A 166 -25.93 -13.69 0.20
CA MET A 166 -25.81 -14.02 1.62
C MET A 166 -24.46 -13.56 2.19
N ILE A 167 -23.38 -13.59 1.41
CA ILE A 167 -22.09 -12.97 1.78
C ILE A 167 -22.29 -11.46 1.98
N GLU A 168 -22.87 -10.76 1.02
CA GLU A 168 -23.18 -9.32 1.12
C GLU A 168 -24.09 -9.00 2.32
N HIS A 169 -25.08 -9.84 2.58
CA HIS A 169 -25.96 -9.71 3.74
C HIS A 169 -25.22 -9.84 5.06
N HIS A 170 -24.36 -10.85 5.20
CA HIS A 170 -23.58 -11.06 6.41
C HIS A 170 -22.54 -9.95 6.62
N GLU A 171 -21.90 -9.44 5.56
CA GLU A 171 -21.03 -8.25 5.64
C GLU A 171 -21.77 -7.02 6.13
N GLY A 172 -23.04 -6.88 5.74
CA GLY A 172 -23.92 -5.84 6.26
C GLY A 172 -24.10 -5.92 7.77
N ALA A 173 -24.23 -7.14 8.31
CA ALA A 173 -24.32 -7.33 9.76
C ALA A 173 -23.00 -7.01 10.47
N LEU A 174 -21.85 -7.38 9.88
CA LEU A 174 -20.53 -7.00 10.41
C LEU A 174 -20.34 -5.48 10.40
N THR A 175 -20.71 -4.80 9.30
CA THR A 175 -20.69 -3.33 9.21
C THR A 175 -21.55 -2.69 10.31
N MET A 176 -22.73 -3.24 10.58
CA MET A 176 -23.59 -2.75 11.67
C MET A 176 -22.99 -3.00 13.06
N VAL A 177 -22.19 -4.06 13.25
CA VAL A 177 -21.41 -4.29 14.48
C VAL A 177 -20.25 -3.29 14.58
N GLU A 178 -19.53 -3.04 13.49
CA GLU A 178 -18.47 -2.02 13.41
C GLU A 178 -19.02 -0.62 13.72
N ASP A 179 -20.12 -0.21 13.09
CA ASP A 179 -20.81 1.07 13.33
C ASP A 179 -21.21 1.22 14.81
N LEU A 180 -21.62 0.12 15.45
CA LEU A 180 -21.88 0.12 16.90
C LEU A 180 -20.58 0.34 17.68
N LEU A 181 -19.52 -0.41 17.39
CA LEU A 181 -18.26 -0.38 18.13
C LEU A 181 -17.49 0.95 17.95
N ASP A 182 -17.70 1.65 16.84
CA ASP A 182 -17.15 2.98 16.55
C ASP A 182 -17.82 4.10 17.36
N GLU A 183 -19.03 3.87 17.88
CA GLU A 183 -19.72 4.84 18.73
C GLU A 183 -19.02 4.93 20.10
N PRO A 184 -18.52 6.12 20.51
CA PRO A 184 -17.76 6.25 21.74
C PRO A 184 -18.57 5.78 22.94
N GLY A 185 -18.07 4.76 23.61
CA GLY A 185 -18.75 4.20 24.76
C GLY A 185 -19.77 3.11 24.41
N ALA A 186 -19.90 2.58 23.19
CA ALA A 186 -20.81 1.45 22.94
C ALA A 186 -20.21 0.08 23.30
N ALA A 187 -21.03 -0.96 23.33
CA ALA A 187 -20.75 -2.37 23.60
C ALA A 187 -19.97 -2.70 24.89
N TYR A 188 -19.82 -1.80 25.86
CA TYR A 188 -19.06 -2.10 27.10
C TYR A 188 -19.78 -2.99 28.10
N GLU A 189 -21.07 -3.29 27.89
CA GLU A 189 -21.76 -4.28 28.71
C GLU A 189 -21.29 -5.68 28.28
N PRO A 190 -20.72 -6.51 29.18
CA PRO A 190 -20.15 -7.81 28.81
C PRO A 190 -21.11 -8.73 28.03
N VAL A 191 -22.41 -8.63 28.29
CA VAL A 191 -23.44 -9.43 27.60
C VAL A 191 -23.75 -8.90 26.20
N LEU A 192 -23.63 -7.58 25.97
CA LEU A 192 -23.76 -7.01 24.62
C LEU A 192 -22.48 -7.24 23.83
N PHE A 193 -21.33 -7.08 24.47
CA PHE A 193 -20.02 -7.40 23.90
C PHE A 193 -19.94 -8.87 23.46
N GLU A 194 -20.30 -9.81 24.34
CA GLU A 194 -20.35 -11.24 24.01
C GLU A 194 -21.27 -11.52 22.81
N PHE A 195 -22.42 -10.83 22.73
CA PHE A 195 -23.33 -10.98 21.60
C PHE A 195 -22.81 -10.38 20.29
N THR A 196 -22.15 -9.22 20.32
CA THR A 196 -21.49 -8.66 19.14
C THR A 196 -20.34 -9.55 18.69
N THR A 197 -19.58 -10.12 19.63
CA THR A 197 -18.54 -11.11 19.35
C THR A 197 -19.12 -12.38 18.74
N ASP A 198 -20.27 -12.87 19.23
CA ASP A 198 -20.95 -14.04 18.67
C ASP A 198 -21.42 -13.78 17.23
N ILE A 199 -22.05 -12.62 16.96
CA ILE A 199 -22.44 -12.22 15.59
C ILE A 199 -21.20 -12.15 14.69
N THR A 200 -20.15 -11.47 15.14
CA THR A 200 -18.91 -11.34 14.36
C THR A 200 -18.32 -12.72 14.07
N SER A 201 -18.17 -13.58 15.08
CA SER A 201 -17.61 -14.92 14.93
C SER A 201 -18.45 -15.80 13.99
N ASP A 202 -19.76 -15.88 14.21
CA ASP A 202 -20.62 -16.77 13.44
C ASP A 202 -20.79 -16.28 12.00
N GLN A 203 -21.00 -14.98 11.80
CA GLN A 203 -21.17 -14.43 10.45
C GLN A 203 -19.86 -14.39 9.66
N SER A 204 -18.70 -14.09 10.28
CA SER A 204 -17.40 -14.24 9.63
C SER A 204 -17.12 -15.68 9.24
N ALA A 205 -17.40 -16.66 10.11
CA ALA A 205 -17.22 -18.08 9.78
C ALA A 205 -18.20 -18.59 8.72
N GLU A 206 -19.37 -17.97 8.56
CA GLU A 206 -20.31 -18.27 7.48
C GLU A 206 -19.90 -17.61 6.17
N ILE A 207 -19.44 -16.36 6.21
CA ILE A 207 -18.82 -15.65 5.09
C ILE A 207 -17.63 -16.44 4.55
N GLU A 208 -16.65 -16.82 5.39
CA GLU A 208 -15.47 -17.59 5.00
C GLU A 208 -15.87 -18.87 4.23
N ARG A 209 -16.81 -19.65 4.78
CA ARG A 209 -17.30 -20.88 4.15
C ARG A 209 -17.97 -20.62 2.81
N MET A 210 -18.77 -19.57 2.71
CA MET A 210 -19.47 -19.20 1.47
C MET A 210 -18.48 -18.67 0.42
N THR A 211 -17.50 -17.85 0.85
CA THR A 211 -16.42 -17.30 0.02
C THR A 211 -15.53 -18.41 -0.51
N VAL A 212 -15.14 -19.41 0.29
CA VAL A 212 -14.42 -20.61 -0.18
C VAL A 212 -15.24 -21.37 -1.23
N MET A 213 -16.56 -21.53 -1.02
CA MET A 213 -17.43 -22.19 -2.00
C MET A 213 -17.53 -21.41 -3.33
N LEU A 214 -17.48 -20.08 -3.28
CA LEU A 214 -17.52 -19.19 -4.44
C LEU A 214 -16.16 -19.09 -5.14
N ALA A 215 -15.07 -18.97 -4.38
CA ALA A 215 -13.69 -18.92 -4.86
C ALA A 215 -13.23 -20.25 -5.47
N GLY A 216 -13.79 -21.39 -5.04
CA GLY A 216 -13.55 -22.71 -5.62
C GLY A 216 -13.94 -22.84 -7.11
N TYR A 217 -14.49 -21.79 -7.72
CA TYR A 217 -14.68 -21.67 -9.17
C TYR A 217 -13.50 -21.00 -9.91
N SER A 218 -12.51 -20.41 -9.22
CA SER A 218 -11.29 -19.79 -9.78
C SER A 218 -10.15 -20.81 -9.97
N ALA A 219 -9.26 -20.55 -10.94
CA ALA A 219 -8.11 -21.40 -11.26
C ALA A 219 -6.75 -20.72 -10.96
N ASP A 220 -6.75 -19.52 -10.40
CA ASP A 220 -5.52 -18.78 -10.06
C ASP A 220 -4.82 -19.45 -8.85
N PRO A 221 -3.50 -19.72 -8.92
CA PRO A 221 -2.77 -20.40 -7.85
C PRO A 221 -2.58 -19.57 -6.57
N ARG A 222 -2.91 -18.26 -6.59
CA ARG A 222 -2.95 -17.40 -5.40
C ARG A 222 -4.17 -17.65 -4.51
N VAL A 223 -5.22 -18.30 -5.05
CA VAL A 223 -6.44 -18.57 -4.28
C VAL A 223 -6.21 -19.67 -3.25
N GLY A 224 -6.47 -19.37 -1.98
CA GLY A 224 -6.38 -20.33 -0.87
C GLY A 224 -4.95 -20.59 -0.39
N LEU A 225 -4.06 -19.61 -0.53
CA LEU A 225 -2.76 -19.64 0.14
C LEU A 225 -2.97 -19.65 1.66
N ALA A 226 -2.18 -20.45 2.37
CA ALA A 226 -2.26 -20.52 3.83
C ALA A 226 -1.88 -19.17 4.47
N GLY A 227 -2.60 -18.76 5.51
CA GLY A 227 -2.27 -17.56 6.27
C GLY A 227 -1.00 -17.70 7.12
N GLY A 228 -0.41 -16.57 7.52
CA GLY A 228 0.72 -16.52 8.45
C GLY A 228 1.59 -15.26 8.32
N LEU A 229 2.05 -14.72 9.46
CA LEU A 229 2.92 -13.55 9.47
C LEU A 229 4.28 -13.83 8.81
N HIS A 230 4.88 -14.99 9.10
CA HIS A 230 6.24 -15.33 8.63
C HIS A 230 6.30 -16.59 7.76
N ASP A 231 5.25 -17.40 7.73
CA ASP A 231 5.20 -18.70 7.05
C ASP A 231 3.94 -18.88 6.18
N ALA A 232 3.27 -17.79 5.81
CA ALA A 232 2.19 -17.81 4.84
C ALA A 232 2.57 -18.56 3.56
N GLY A 233 1.58 -19.23 2.97
CA GLY A 233 1.67 -19.81 1.64
C GLY A 233 2.04 -18.73 0.62
N GLN A 234 2.81 -19.12 -0.39
CA GLN A 234 3.31 -18.21 -1.41
C GLN A 234 3.01 -18.73 -2.82
N ALA A 235 2.70 -17.82 -3.73
CA ALA A 235 2.64 -18.08 -5.15
C ALA A 235 3.43 -17.02 -5.91
N SER A 236 4.11 -17.43 -6.97
CA SER A 236 4.91 -16.52 -7.79
C SER A 236 4.94 -16.94 -9.24
N MET A 237 4.89 -15.96 -10.14
CA MET A 237 5.13 -16.14 -11.57
C MET A 237 6.14 -15.11 -12.04
N ASN A 238 7.22 -15.56 -12.70
CA ASN A 238 8.28 -14.70 -13.24
C ASN A 238 8.94 -13.72 -12.24
N LEU A 239 8.73 -13.93 -10.94
CA LEU A 239 9.42 -13.26 -9.83
C LEU A 239 10.04 -14.29 -8.90
N GLU A 240 11.18 -13.93 -8.31
CA GLU A 240 11.87 -14.66 -7.25
C GLU A 240 12.06 -13.73 -6.05
N LEU A 241 11.59 -14.14 -4.88
CA LEU A 241 11.87 -13.45 -3.61
C LEU A 241 13.32 -13.77 -3.20
N LEU A 242 14.18 -12.75 -3.18
CA LEU A 242 15.60 -12.89 -2.85
C LEU A 242 15.87 -12.71 -1.36
N ALA A 243 15.20 -11.74 -0.74
CA ALA A 243 15.30 -11.45 0.68
C ALA A 243 13.96 -10.95 1.24
N ALA A 244 13.71 -11.28 2.50
CA ALA A 244 12.58 -10.80 3.29
C ALA A 244 13.11 -10.40 4.67
N LEU A 245 13.15 -9.10 4.94
CA LEU A 245 13.64 -8.53 6.19
C LEU A 245 12.45 -8.20 7.09
N PRO A 246 12.43 -8.68 8.34
CA PRO A 246 11.39 -8.29 9.28
C PRO A 246 11.48 -6.80 9.63
N LYS A 247 10.41 -6.23 10.17
CA LYS A 247 10.47 -4.88 10.74
C LYS A 247 11.57 -4.77 11.81
N PRO A 248 12.34 -3.66 11.84
CA PRO A 248 13.33 -3.43 12.88
C PRO A 248 12.72 -3.23 14.28
N ASP A 249 13.52 -3.47 15.32
CA ASP A 249 13.14 -3.17 16.70
C ASP A 249 12.69 -1.69 16.84
N GLY A 250 11.59 -1.47 17.58
CA GLY A 250 10.97 -0.15 17.73
C GLY A 250 9.98 0.24 16.62
N PHE A 251 9.78 -0.63 15.63
CA PHE A 251 8.82 -0.46 14.52
C PHE A 251 7.77 -1.57 14.48
N PHE A 252 7.54 -2.24 15.60
CA PHE A 252 6.44 -3.17 15.83
C PHE A 252 6.23 -3.32 17.34
N ASP A 253 5.08 -3.85 17.76
CA ASP A 253 4.84 -4.26 19.13
C ASP A 253 5.37 -5.70 19.33
N PRO A 254 6.38 -5.94 20.18
CA PRO A 254 6.89 -7.30 20.43
C PRO A 254 5.85 -8.27 21.00
N GLU A 255 4.85 -7.77 21.73
CA GLU A 255 3.77 -8.58 22.29
C GLU A 255 2.60 -8.76 21.29
N ASN A 256 2.58 -7.98 20.21
CA ASN A 256 1.61 -8.08 19.12
C ASN A 256 2.24 -7.80 17.75
N PRO A 257 3.15 -8.68 17.27
CA PRO A 257 3.93 -8.43 16.06
C PRO A 257 3.09 -8.40 14.78
N ALA A 258 1.93 -9.06 14.78
CA ALA A 258 0.99 -9.06 13.67
C ALA A 258 0.03 -7.85 13.71
N GLY A 259 -0.10 -7.15 14.84
CA GLY A 259 -1.07 -6.06 14.98
C GLY A 259 -2.52 -6.53 15.17
N LEU A 260 -2.72 -7.68 15.81
CA LEU A 260 -4.04 -8.24 16.12
C LEU A 260 -4.89 -7.28 16.99
N PRO A 261 -6.23 -7.28 16.83
CA PRO A 261 -7.13 -6.60 17.74
C PRO A 261 -6.98 -7.07 19.20
N LEU A 262 -7.16 -6.14 20.16
CA LEU A 262 -6.95 -6.41 21.59
C LEU A 262 -7.83 -7.54 22.12
N GLU A 263 -9.06 -7.62 21.63
CA GLU A 263 -10.08 -8.58 22.03
C GLU A 263 -9.60 -10.02 21.77
N GLN A 264 -8.85 -10.20 20.68
CA GLN A 264 -8.30 -11.48 20.25
C GLN A 264 -7.01 -11.85 20.98
N LEU A 265 -6.11 -10.89 21.23
CA LEU A 265 -4.94 -11.12 22.10
C LEU A 265 -5.37 -11.58 23.50
N MET A 266 -6.47 -11.01 24.01
CA MET A 266 -7.06 -11.43 25.28
C MET A 266 -7.65 -12.84 25.20
N ALA A 267 -8.33 -13.20 24.11
CA ALA A 267 -8.86 -14.55 23.89
C ALA A 267 -7.75 -15.62 23.75
N GLU A 268 -6.66 -15.33 23.05
CA GLU A 268 -5.50 -16.23 22.92
C GLU A 268 -4.77 -16.43 24.26
N ALA A 269 -4.60 -15.35 25.05
CA ALA A 269 -3.96 -15.41 26.35
C ALA A 269 -4.76 -16.25 27.37
N GLU A 270 -6.09 -16.25 27.29
CA GLU A 270 -6.96 -17.09 28.13
C GLU A 270 -6.97 -18.57 27.71
N GLY A 271 -6.60 -18.88 26.46
CA GLY A 271 -6.50 -20.23 25.91
C GLY A 271 -5.26 -21.04 26.36
N ASP A 272 -4.19 -20.39 26.81
CA ASP A 272 -2.90 -21.04 27.16
C ASP A 272 -2.73 -21.37 28.65
N GLU A 273 -3.71 -21.08 29.52
CA GLU A 273 -3.70 -21.48 30.96
C GLU A 273 -3.97 -22.99 31.20
N GLY A 274 -3.59 -23.84 30.25
CA GLY A 274 -3.68 -25.31 30.34
C GLY A 274 -2.43 -26.03 30.88
N LYS A 275 -1.34 -25.32 31.21
CA LYS A 275 -0.08 -25.95 31.66
C LYS A 275 0.33 -25.50 33.06
N GLN A 276 -0.01 -26.38 34.00
CA GLN A 276 0.54 -26.55 35.36
C GLN A 276 1.90 -25.86 35.60
N VAL A 277 1.87 -24.75 36.33
CA VAL A 277 3.04 -24.21 37.04
C VAL A 277 2.74 -24.30 38.53
N ASP A 278 3.55 -25.09 39.24
CA ASP A 278 3.49 -25.24 40.70
C ASP A 278 3.70 -23.88 41.38
N GLU A 279 2.72 -23.47 42.20
CA GLU A 279 2.78 -22.29 43.07
C GLU A 279 4.01 -22.33 44.00
N PRO A 280 4.78 -21.23 44.14
CA PRO A 280 5.54 -21.00 45.34
C PRO A 280 4.66 -20.27 46.38
N GLU A 281 4.67 -20.82 47.60
CA GLU A 281 3.96 -20.30 48.77
C GLU A 281 4.30 -18.83 49.10
N ALA A 282 3.27 -18.15 49.61
CA ALA A 282 3.21 -16.76 50.02
C ALA A 282 4.32 -16.26 50.98
N GLY A 283 4.73 -15.01 50.80
CA GLY A 283 5.53 -14.25 51.77
C GLY A 283 5.71 -12.76 51.45
N GLU A 284 4.89 -11.93 52.12
CA GLU A 284 5.14 -10.55 52.57
C GLU A 284 5.17 -9.36 51.59
N GLU A 285 4.10 -8.56 51.71
CA GLU A 285 3.98 -7.09 51.65
C GLU A 285 5.14 -6.25 51.06
N VAL A 286 4.86 -5.56 49.95
CA VAL A 286 5.19 -4.13 49.83
C VAL A 286 4.04 -3.39 49.14
N ALA A 287 3.24 -2.69 49.93
CA ALA A 287 2.36 -1.64 49.44
C ALA A 287 3.22 -0.41 49.10
N ALA A 288 3.20 0.01 47.84
CA ALA A 288 3.64 1.33 47.42
C ALA A 288 2.58 1.88 46.46
N ALA A 289 2.09 3.06 46.81
CA ALA A 289 1.05 3.82 46.13
C ALA A 289 1.30 3.93 44.62
N ARG A 290 0.27 3.65 43.83
CA ARG A 290 0.12 4.20 42.49
C ARG A 290 -0.94 5.29 42.61
N ASP A 291 -0.53 6.51 42.29
CA ASP A 291 -1.38 7.68 42.25
C ASP A 291 -2.43 7.51 41.12
N GLU A 292 -3.65 7.97 41.37
CA GLU A 292 -4.84 7.80 40.51
C GLU A 292 -4.92 8.83 39.36
N ASP A 293 -3.80 9.30 38.79
CA ASP A 293 -3.80 10.42 37.83
C ASP A 293 -2.99 10.20 36.51
N ASP A 294 -2.52 8.98 36.17
CA ASP A 294 -1.75 8.71 34.93
C ASP A 294 -2.22 7.42 34.22
N ASP A 295 -3.44 7.36 33.68
CA ASP A 295 -3.90 6.24 32.83
C ASP A 295 -4.79 6.72 31.65
N GLU A 296 -4.49 7.89 31.08
CA GLU A 296 -4.94 8.25 29.74
C GLU A 296 -3.69 8.31 28.85
N ASP A 297 -3.68 7.55 27.75
CA ASP A 297 -2.80 7.75 26.58
C ASP A 297 -1.56 6.84 26.33
N ASP A 298 -1.64 5.50 26.45
CA ASP A 298 -0.84 4.69 25.50
C ASP A 298 -1.62 3.51 24.87
N ARG A 299 -2.36 3.76 23.80
CA ARG A 299 -2.50 2.73 22.76
C ARG A 299 -2.22 3.32 21.41
N SER A 300 -1.36 2.63 20.68
CA SER A 300 -0.95 2.99 19.34
C SER A 300 -2.11 2.71 18.36
N PRO A 301 -2.57 3.68 17.55
CA PRO A 301 -3.57 3.45 16.50
C PRO A 301 -3.22 2.30 15.54
N PRO A 302 -4.20 1.71 14.81
CA PRO A 302 -4.04 0.49 13.99
C PRO A 302 -2.92 0.54 12.92
N LEU A 303 -2.50 1.74 12.51
CA LEU A 303 -1.41 1.95 11.55
C LEU A 303 -0.08 2.35 12.18
N SER A 304 0.05 2.37 13.50
CA SER A 304 1.16 3.07 14.19
C SER A 304 2.57 2.65 13.79
N PHE A 305 2.68 1.45 13.23
CA PHE A 305 3.91 0.82 12.77
C PHE A 305 3.83 0.37 11.30
N ALA A 306 2.83 0.80 10.55
CA ALA A 306 2.71 0.48 9.13
C ALA A 306 3.88 1.08 8.36
N ASN A 307 4.53 0.28 7.52
CA ASN A 307 5.52 0.76 6.56
C ASN A 307 4.80 1.51 5.43
N THR A 308 5.47 2.50 4.86
CA THR A 308 4.93 3.32 3.78
C THR A 308 5.86 3.36 2.56
N ASP A 309 5.84 4.45 1.78
CA ASP A 309 6.69 4.62 0.62
C ASP A 309 8.20 4.64 0.97
N MET A 310 9.04 4.47 -0.04
CA MET A 310 10.49 4.41 0.08
C MET A 310 11.21 5.24 -0.99
N ALA A 311 12.35 5.83 -0.61
CA ALA A 311 13.20 6.63 -1.49
C ALA A 311 14.61 6.03 -1.57
N PHE A 312 15.29 6.25 -2.70
CA PHE A 312 16.61 5.68 -2.98
C PHE A 312 17.58 6.75 -3.47
N ASP A 313 18.82 6.73 -2.98
CA ASP A 313 19.94 7.50 -3.53
C ASP A 313 21.24 6.69 -3.52
N GLY A 314 21.66 6.23 -4.71
CA GLY A 314 22.79 5.34 -4.90
C GLY A 314 22.61 4.03 -4.14
N ASP A 315 23.47 3.80 -3.15
CA ASP A 315 23.44 2.60 -2.31
C ASP A 315 22.56 2.78 -1.06
N VAL A 316 21.77 3.85 -0.96
CA VAL A 316 20.93 4.15 0.20
C VAL A 316 19.46 3.93 -0.13
N LEU A 317 18.75 3.20 0.75
CA LEU A 317 17.29 3.08 0.74
C LEU A 317 16.75 3.65 2.07
N VAL A 318 15.77 4.55 2.01
CA VAL A 318 15.03 5.02 3.18
C VAL A 318 13.58 4.54 3.06
N ALA A 319 13.14 3.70 4.00
CA ALA A 319 11.77 3.21 4.07
C ALA A 319 10.98 4.01 5.11
N GLY A 320 9.90 4.64 4.68
CA GLY A 320 8.95 5.37 5.51
C GLY A 320 8.14 4.45 6.42
N ASN A 321 7.63 5.02 7.51
CA ASN A 321 6.75 4.34 8.45
C ASN A 321 5.96 5.35 9.28
N TYR A 322 4.78 4.96 9.75
CA TYR A 322 3.96 5.79 10.64
C TYR A 322 4.66 6.18 11.96
N HIS A 323 5.67 5.40 12.39
CA HIS A 323 6.49 5.63 13.56
C HIS A 323 7.79 6.40 13.30
N GLY A 324 8.13 6.70 12.04
CA GLY A 324 9.41 7.30 11.66
C GLY A 324 9.92 6.79 10.32
N PHE A 325 11.18 6.39 10.25
CA PHE A 325 11.74 5.78 9.04
C PHE A 325 12.97 4.92 9.35
N ASN A 326 13.32 4.03 8.42
CA ASN A 326 14.46 3.14 8.51
C ASN A 326 15.40 3.38 7.32
N ILE A 327 16.71 3.46 7.58
CA ILE A 327 17.74 3.67 6.56
C ILE A 327 18.53 2.37 6.37
N TYR A 328 18.67 1.92 5.12
CA TYR A 328 19.39 0.72 4.71
C TYR A 328 20.51 1.05 3.72
N ASP A 329 21.60 0.29 3.77
CA ASP A 329 22.61 0.19 2.73
C ASP A 329 22.25 -0.98 1.81
N ILE A 330 22.07 -0.70 0.52
CA ILE A 330 21.73 -1.66 -0.54
C ILE A 330 22.89 -1.91 -1.50
N GLY A 331 24.11 -1.44 -1.19
CA GLY A 331 25.30 -1.62 -2.04
C GLY A 331 25.74 -3.09 -2.20
N ASN A 332 25.21 -3.99 -1.37
CA ASN A 332 25.37 -5.44 -1.51
C ASN A 332 24.28 -6.10 -2.40
N GLY A 333 23.46 -5.30 -3.08
CA GLY A 333 22.37 -5.78 -3.94
C GLY A 333 21.22 -6.35 -3.12
N ALA A 334 20.96 -7.65 -3.28
CA ALA A 334 19.78 -8.30 -2.71
C ALA A 334 19.81 -8.55 -1.18
N ASP A 335 20.80 -8.02 -0.46
CA ASP A 335 20.94 -8.16 1.01
C ASP A 335 21.06 -6.77 1.67
N PRO A 336 19.94 -6.04 1.84
CA PRO A 336 19.94 -4.74 2.50
C PRO A 336 20.46 -4.81 3.94
N GLU A 337 21.39 -3.92 4.30
CA GLU A 337 21.91 -3.80 5.67
C GLU A 337 21.28 -2.59 6.38
N LEU A 338 20.54 -2.82 7.46
CA LEU A 338 19.95 -1.74 8.25
C LEU A 338 21.06 -0.89 8.92
N LEU A 339 21.09 0.40 8.60
CA LEU A 339 22.08 1.37 9.11
C LEU A 339 21.62 2.04 10.41
N SER A 340 20.36 2.49 10.44
CA SER A 340 19.72 3.12 11.60
C SER A 340 18.19 3.12 11.47
N SER A 341 17.53 3.16 12.62
CA SER A 341 16.07 3.28 12.73
C SER A 341 15.75 4.60 13.44
N VAL A 342 15.01 5.49 12.79
CA VAL A 342 14.70 6.83 13.31
C VAL A 342 13.26 6.88 13.79
N VAL A 343 13.08 6.88 15.10
CA VAL A 343 11.78 6.97 15.77
C VAL A 343 11.37 8.43 15.89
N CYS A 344 10.37 8.83 15.11
CA CYS A 344 9.76 10.14 15.14
C CYS A 344 8.29 10.03 14.72
N PRO A 345 7.40 9.61 15.63
CA PRO A 345 6.00 9.33 15.30
C PRO A 345 5.32 10.52 14.62
N GLY A 346 4.55 10.20 13.59
CA GLY A 346 4.02 11.20 12.66
C GLY A 346 2.76 10.74 11.93
N GLY A 347 2.65 9.44 11.67
CA GLY A 347 1.70 8.92 10.70
C GLY A 347 2.08 9.26 9.26
N GLN A 348 1.63 8.41 8.33
CA GLN A 348 2.10 8.37 6.94
C GLN A 348 3.59 8.11 6.90
N GLY A 349 4.42 9.15 6.83
CA GLY A 349 5.87 8.97 6.81
C GLY A 349 6.42 8.63 5.45
N ASP A 350 5.71 8.98 4.37
CA ASP A 350 6.26 8.98 3.01
C ASP A 350 7.49 9.87 2.94
N VAL A 351 8.50 9.44 2.18
CA VAL A 351 9.84 10.02 2.17
C VAL A 351 10.34 10.36 0.78
N SER A 352 11.09 11.45 0.68
CA SER A 352 11.91 11.80 -0.50
C SER A 352 13.32 12.24 -0.09
N ILE A 353 14.32 11.91 -0.91
CA ILE A 353 15.72 12.30 -0.74
C ILE A 353 16.08 13.40 -1.75
N VAL A 354 16.76 14.45 -1.28
CA VAL A 354 17.35 15.50 -2.12
C VAL A 354 18.73 15.86 -1.56
N GLY A 355 19.78 15.27 -2.13
CA GLY A 355 21.15 15.41 -1.61
C GLY A 355 21.24 14.90 -0.18
N ASP A 356 21.76 15.72 0.74
CA ASP A 356 21.87 15.37 2.16
C ASP A 356 20.55 15.60 2.95
N LEU A 357 19.44 15.91 2.28
CA LEU A 357 18.15 16.15 2.91
C LEU A 357 17.18 14.98 2.69
N LEU A 358 16.45 14.63 3.74
CA LEU A 358 15.28 13.74 3.71
C LEU A 358 14.04 14.56 4.07
N ILE A 359 13.02 14.48 3.24
CA ILE A 359 11.72 15.11 3.41
C ILE A 359 10.74 14.01 3.82
N MET A 360 9.92 14.26 4.84
CA MET A 360 8.97 13.27 5.38
C MET A 360 7.60 13.89 5.62
N SER A 361 6.55 13.22 5.12
CA SER A 361 5.14 13.57 5.36
C SER A 361 4.69 13.24 6.79
N VAL A 362 3.86 14.08 7.39
CA VAL A 362 3.28 13.90 8.72
C VAL A 362 1.83 14.40 8.76
N GLU A 363 0.90 13.53 9.14
CA GLU A 363 -0.52 13.88 9.19
C GLU A 363 -1.23 13.55 10.51
N GLN A 364 -0.69 12.67 11.35
CA GLN A 364 -1.41 12.22 12.55
C GLN A 364 -1.33 13.26 13.65
N THR A 365 -2.47 13.50 14.29
CA THR A 365 -2.62 14.51 15.33
C THR A 365 -1.71 14.25 16.54
N ARG A 366 -1.31 13.01 16.84
CA ARG A 366 -0.36 12.70 17.92
C ARG A 366 1.06 13.23 17.68
N ALA A 367 1.39 13.60 16.44
CA ALA A 367 2.74 13.98 16.08
C ALA A 367 3.17 15.27 16.78
N ARG A 368 4.44 15.30 17.21
CA ARG A 368 5.05 16.46 17.86
C ARG A 368 6.19 17.03 17.04
N LEU A 369 6.46 18.32 17.20
CA LEU A 369 7.59 18.99 16.54
C LEU A 369 8.95 18.47 17.04
N ASP A 370 8.99 17.98 18.28
CA ASP A 370 10.20 17.47 18.95
C ASP A 370 10.41 15.95 18.82
N CYS A 371 9.61 15.26 18.01
CA CYS A 371 9.59 13.79 17.90
C CYS A 371 9.33 13.07 19.24
N GLY A 372 8.71 13.74 20.23
CA GLY A 372 8.35 13.11 21.49
C GLY A 372 7.35 11.95 21.30
N LEU A 373 7.47 10.92 22.12
CA LEU A 373 6.63 9.71 22.06
C LEU A 373 5.30 9.87 22.81
N GLN A 374 5.24 10.86 23.70
CA GLN A 374 4.11 11.13 24.61
C GLN A 374 2.85 11.73 23.94
N GLY A 375 2.83 11.82 22.60
CA GLY A 375 1.69 12.36 21.87
C GLY A 375 1.35 13.84 22.15
N THR A 376 0.15 14.24 21.76
CA THR A 376 -0.44 15.55 22.09
C THR A 376 -1.93 15.41 22.44
N THR A 377 -2.38 16.15 23.45
CA THR A 377 -3.74 16.08 23.99
C THR A 377 -4.58 17.31 23.63
N GLY A 378 -5.89 17.15 23.52
CA GLY A 378 -6.85 18.24 23.27
C GLY A 378 -7.06 18.55 21.77
N GLU A 379 -8.03 19.41 21.47
CA GLU A 379 -8.32 19.85 20.08
C GLU A 379 -7.22 20.78 19.54
N VAL A 380 -6.78 21.74 20.36
CA VAL A 380 -5.71 22.72 20.05
C VAL A 380 -4.48 22.40 20.89
N SER A 381 -3.31 22.27 20.26
CA SER A 381 -2.03 22.06 20.96
C SER A 381 -0.86 22.82 20.32
N ASP A 382 -0.13 23.57 21.14
CA ASP A 382 1.11 24.26 20.75
C ASP A 382 2.26 23.28 20.43
N GLU A 383 2.14 22.02 20.84
CA GLU A 383 3.17 20.98 20.65
C GLU A 383 2.92 20.14 19.39
N ARG A 384 1.70 20.18 18.84
CA ARG A 384 1.27 19.36 17.69
C ARG A 384 1.98 19.79 16.42
N PHE A 385 2.42 18.81 15.64
CA PHE A 385 3.00 19.01 14.32
C PHE A 385 2.21 18.27 13.25
N LEU A 386 1.74 18.98 12.22
CA LEU A 386 1.13 18.42 11.02
C LEU A 386 1.73 19.13 9.80
N GLY A 387 2.28 18.39 8.84
CA GLY A 387 2.94 18.96 7.66
C GLY A 387 4.23 18.22 7.31
N VAL A 388 5.23 18.93 6.82
CA VAL A 388 6.46 18.32 6.26
C VAL A 388 7.65 18.47 7.21
N ARG A 389 8.29 17.35 7.58
CA ARG A 389 9.57 17.35 8.32
C ARG A 389 10.75 17.29 7.37
N ILE A 390 11.85 17.91 7.76
CA ILE A 390 13.09 17.94 6.98
C ILE A 390 14.25 17.50 7.88
N PHE A 391 14.93 16.44 7.46
CA PHE A 391 16.09 15.87 8.16
C PHE A 391 17.35 16.04 7.32
N ASP A 392 18.46 16.28 8.00
CA ASP A 392 19.82 16.16 7.49
C ASP A 392 20.28 14.72 7.68
N ILE A 393 20.52 14.03 6.57
CA ILE A 393 20.95 12.64 6.48
C ILE A 393 22.41 12.52 6.03
N GLY A 394 23.19 13.60 6.02
CA GLY A 394 24.63 13.56 5.68
C GLY A 394 25.44 12.63 6.60
N ASN A 395 24.89 12.29 7.77
CA ASN A 395 25.28 11.12 8.55
C ASN A 395 24.10 10.15 8.68
N LEU A 396 24.06 9.15 7.80
CA LEU A 396 23.02 8.11 7.74
C LEU A 396 22.80 7.35 9.05
N ARG A 397 23.76 7.34 9.98
CA ARG A 397 23.62 6.63 11.27
C ARG A 397 23.13 7.54 12.40
N MET A 398 23.11 8.85 12.19
CA MET A 398 22.60 9.84 13.14
C MET A 398 21.87 10.98 12.41
N PRO A 399 20.75 10.69 11.72
CA PRO A 399 19.95 11.74 11.09
C PRO A 399 19.48 12.78 12.11
N ARG A 400 19.33 14.03 11.66
CA ARG A 400 18.93 15.15 12.52
C ARG A 400 17.83 15.97 11.87
N GLN A 401 16.76 16.25 12.59
CA GLN A 401 15.74 17.18 12.11
C GLN A 401 16.31 18.60 12.02
N VAL A 402 16.25 19.21 10.84
CA VAL A 402 16.83 20.54 10.55
C VAL A 402 15.79 21.57 10.13
N GLY A 403 14.60 21.13 9.71
CA GLY A 403 13.49 21.99 9.34
C GLY A 403 12.14 21.31 9.52
N ALA A 404 11.08 22.10 9.52
CA ALA A 404 9.71 21.62 9.57
C ALA A 404 8.76 22.70 9.05
N VAL A 405 7.72 22.30 8.32
CA VAL A 405 6.69 23.20 7.78
C VAL A 405 5.33 22.73 8.28
N GLN A 406 4.66 23.56 9.09
CA GLN A 406 3.29 23.31 9.53
C GLN A 406 2.30 23.69 8.43
N THR A 407 1.32 22.82 8.17
CA THR A 407 0.29 23.04 7.17
C THR A 407 -1.10 22.98 7.83
N CYS A 408 -2.11 23.51 7.14
CA CYS A 408 -3.48 23.52 7.66
C CYS A 408 -4.18 22.17 7.63
N ARG A 409 -3.70 21.24 6.80
CA ARG A 409 -4.32 19.93 6.56
C ARG A 409 -3.32 18.76 6.70
N GLY A 410 -2.19 19.01 7.34
CA GLY A 410 -1.08 18.05 7.43
C GLY A 410 -0.40 17.79 6.08
N SER A 411 0.39 16.73 6.05
CA SER A 411 1.02 16.20 4.86
C SER A 411 0.75 14.71 4.83
N HIS A 412 -0.07 14.28 3.89
CA HIS A 412 -0.31 12.89 3.61
C HIS A 412 0.80 12.38 2.70
N THR A 413 0.89 12.96 1.49
CA THR A 413 2.01 12.77 0.57
C THR A 413 2.67 14.11 0.21
N HIS A 414 3.85 14.02 -0.39
CA HIS A 414 4.55 15.17 -0.94
C HIS A 414 5.30 14.78 -2.21
N SER A 415 5.59 15.77 -3.06
CA SER A 415 6.25 15.52 -4.35
C SER A 415 7.33 16.55 -4.59
N VAL A 416 8.57 16.10 -4.82
CA VAL A 416 9.69 16.99 -5.16
C VAL A 416 9.58 17.44 -6.61
N VAL A 417 9.17 18.68 -6.83
CA VAL A 417 8.88 19.23 -8.16
C VAL A 417 10.16 19.69 -8.86
N SER A 418 11.04 20.36 -8.12
CA SER A 418 12.34 20.82 -8.60
C SER A 418 13.32 20.99 -7.47
N ALA A 419 14.61 20.81 -7.75
CA ALA A 419 15.69 21.04 -6.80
C ALA A 419 16.89 21.63 -7.54
N ASP A 420 17.51 22.65 -6.96
CA ASP A 420 18.78 23.22 -7.39
C ASP A 420 19.69 23.49 -6.19
N ASP A 421 20.89 24.06 -6.43
CA ASP A 421 21.86 24.34 -5.37
C ASP A 421 21.36 25.36 -4.34
N GLU A 422 20.31 26.14 -4.64
CA GLU A 422 19.76 27.18 -3.76
C GLU A 422 18.54 26.68 -2.97
N ARG A 423 17.64 25.92 -3.60
CA ARG A 423 16.34 25.54 -3.03
C ARG A 423 15.72 24.27 -3.64
N VAL A 424 14.81 23.68 -2.87
CA VAL A 424 13.93 22.58 -3.26
C VAL A 424 12.48 23.07 -3.23
N ILE A 425 11.71 22.74 -4.27
CA ILE A 425 10.27 23.03 -4.37
C ILE A 425 9.50 21.73 -4.22
N VAL A 426 8.53 21.73 -3.31
CA VAL A 426 7.72 20.57 -2.95
C VAL A 426 6.25 20.92 -3.07
N TYR A 427 5.46 20.05 -3.69
CA TYR A 427 4.01 20.07 -3.56
C TYR A 427 3.61 19.20 -2.39
N ASN A 428 2.72 19.72 -1.55
CA ASN A 428 2.20 19.02 -0.38
C ASN A 428 0.70 18.74 -0.55
N SER A 429 0.33 17.48 -0.36
CA SER A 429 -1.05 16.99 -0.34
C SER A 429 -1.49 16.78 1.11
N GLY A 430 -2.37 17.63 1.61
CA GLY A 430 -2.94 17.50 2.96
C GLY A 430 -4.38 17.00 2.91
N LEU A 431 -4.67 15.92 3.63
CA LEU A 431 -5.96 15.23 3.60
C LEU A 431 -6.80 15.48 4.85
N ARG A 432 -6.19 15.97 5.94
CA ARG A 432 -6.88 16.22 7.21
C ARG A 432 -7.92 17.33 7.06
N ASP A 433 -8.87 17.34 7.99
CA ASP A 433 -9.72 18.49 8.23
C ASP A 433 -8.89 19.75 8.47
N VAL A 434 -9.45 20.89 8.11
CA VAL A 434 -8.80 22.19 8.31
C VAL A 434 -8.66 22.45 9.80
N ARG A 435 -7.43 22.70 10.26
CA ARG A 435 -7.13 23.01 11.66
C ARG A 435 -7.84 24.27 12.14
N ASP A 436 -8.14 24.31 13.43
CA ASP A 436 -8.68 25.50 14.08
C ASP A 436 -7.71 26.70 13.97
N GLU A 437 -8.23 27.91 13.74
CA GLU A 437 -7.42 29.13 13.66
C GLU A 437 -6.70 29.45 14.97
N GLU A 438 -7.21 28.97 16.12
CA GLU A 438 -6.53 29.04 17.42
C GLU A 438 -5.29 28.13 17.47
N GLU A 439 -5.28 27.03 16.71
CA GLU A 439 -4.13 26.11 16.62
C GLU A 439 -3.12 26.56 15.58
N LEU A 440 -3.58 26.93 14.38
CA LEU A 440 -2.73 27.47 13.33
C LEU A 440 -3.44 28.62 12.61
N ALA A 441 -2.99 29.84 12.90
CA ALA A 441 -3.56 31.05 12.34
C ALA A 441 -3.53 31.03 10.80
N GLY A 442 -4.68 31.30 10.18
CA GLY A 442 -4.84 31.30 8.72
C GLY A 442 -5.49 30.04 8.15
N CYS A 443 -5.74 29.02 8.96
CA CYS A 443 -6.49 27.82 8.56
C CYS A 443 -7.99 28.09 8.61
N ILE A 444 -8.57 28.44 7.46
CA ILE A 444 -9.96 28.86 7.35
C ILE A 444 -10.81 27.71 6.79
N ASP A 445 -11.81 27.29 7.56
CA ASP A 445 -12.80 26.28 7.17
C ASP A 445 -14.15 26.90 6.73
N GLU A 446 -14.44 28.16 7.13
CA GLU A 446 -15.80 28.69 6.99
C GLU A 446 -16.28 28.83 5.53
N SER A 447 -17.33 28.05 5.24
CA SER A 447 -18.07 28.00 4.00
C SER A 447 -17.21 27.50 2.83
N ARG A 448 -17.21 26.16 2.66
CA ARG A 448 -16.64 25.39 1.53
C ARG A 448 -16.87 26.02 0.14
N TYR A 449 -17.85 26.93 0.02
CA TYR A 449 -18.27 27.56 -1.24
C TYR A 449 -18.33 29.10 -1.22
N GLY A 450 -17.76 29.78 -0.22
CA GLY A 450 -17.97 31.22 -0.05
C GLY A 450 -16.83 32.05 0.55
N ASP A 451 -15.80 31.44 1.14
CA ASP A 451 -14.55 32.15 1.45
C ASP A 451 -13.43 31.64 0.55
N GLU A 452 -12.93 32.51 -0.32
CA GLU A 452 -11.82 32.18 -1.22
C GLU A 452 -10.53 31.87 -0.46
N ARG A 453 -10.43 32.12 0.85
CA ARG A 453 -9.22 31.86 1.66
C ARG A 453 -9.21 30.48 2.31
N THR A 454 -10.19 29.62 2.03
CA THR A 454 -10.23 28.26 2.59
C THR A 454 -8.97 27.47 2.24
N ALA A 455 -8.55 26.59 3.16
CA ALA A 455 -7.44 25.65 2.94
C ALA A 455 -7.85 24.42 2.11
N LEU A 456 -9.15 24.23 1.85
CA LEU A 456 -9.66 23.25 0.89
C LEU A 456 -9.40 23.70 -0.55
N PHE A 457 -9.48 22.77 -1.52
CA PHE A 457 -9.38 23.08 -2.95
C PHE A 457 -8.06 23.74 -3.35
N ARG A 458 -6.96 23.37 -2.68
CA ARG A 458 -5.61 23.93 -2.89
C ARG A 458 -4.53 22.86 -2.76
N ILE A 459 -3.39 23.14 -3.39
CA ILE A 459 -2.12 22.42 -3.15
C ILE A 459 -1.19 23.40 -2.44
N ASP A 460 -0.49 22.98 -1.40
CA ASP A 460 0.52 23.81 -0.76
C ASP A 460 1.86 23.68 -1.51
N VAL A 461 2.43 24.82 -1.92
CA VAL A 461 3.76 24.90 -2.52
C VAL A 461 4.76 25.30 -1.46
N ILE A 462 5.70 24.42 -1.15
CA ILE A 462 6.72 24.61 -0.11
C ILE A 462 8.07 24.86 -0.78
N GLU A 463 8.77 25.89 -0.30
CA GLU A 463 10.17 26.17 -0.63
C GLU A 463 11.07 25.77 0.55
N ILE A 464 12.09 24.96 0.30
CA ILE A 464 13.11 24.54 1.26
C ILE A 464 14.46 25.07 0.78
N PRO A 465 15.02 26.11 1.41
CA PRO A 465 16.36 26.58 1.09
C PRO A 465 17.41 25.54 1.48
N VAL A 466 18.30 25.15 0.56
CA VAL A 466 19.29 24.08 0.79
C VAL A 466 20.29 24.47 1.88
N ASP A 467 20.75 25.72 1.88
CA ASP A 467 21.71 26.24 2.87
C ASP A 467 21.10 26.53 4.25
N ASP A 468 19.78 26.71 4.33
CA ASP A 468 19.04 26.94 5.58
C ASP A 468 17.66 26.26 5.56
N PRO A 469 17.61 24.92 5.68
CA PRO A 469 16.35 24.18 5.65
C PRO A 469 15.40 24.54 6.80
N SER A 470 15.91 25.18 7.86
CA SER A 470 15.09 25.66 8.98
C SER A 470 14.18 26.83 8.61
N SER A 471 14.47 27.50 7.49
CA SER A 471 13.68 28.60 6.94
C SER A 471 12.63 28.16 5.91
N ALA A 472 12.45 26.84 5.74
CA ALA A 472 11.44 26.27 4.86
C ALA A 472 10.03 26.77 5.22
N ARG A 473 9.21 27.01 4.19
CA ARG A 473 7.88 27.60 4.36
C ARG A 473 7.00 27.35 3.15
N ILE A 474 5.70 27.41 3.38
CA ILE A 474 4.72 27.56 2.30
C ILE A 474 4.97 28.92 1.63
N VAL A 475 5.14 28.92 0.31
CA VAL A 475 5.33 30.11 -0.51
C VAL A 475 4.09 30.51 -1.28
N ASP A 476 3.25 29.53 -1.63
CA ASP A 476 1.96 29.72 -2.27
C ASP A 476 1.03 28.53 -1.98
N SER A 477 -0.27 28.72 -2.17
CA SER A 477 -1.28 27.65 -2.08
C SER A 477 -2.30 27.78 -3.24
N PRO A 478 -1.92 27.50 -4.49
CA PRO A 478 -2.75 27.69 -5.68
C PRO A 478 -4.08 26.91 -5.62
N ALA A 479 -5.16 27.56 -6.05
CA ALA A 479 -6.52 26.99 -6.11
C ALA A 479 -6.73 26.16 -7.39
N VAL A 480 -6.03 25.03 -7.51
CA VAL A 480 -5.99 24.24 -8.76
C VAL A 480 -7.30 23.52 -9.10
N PHE A 481 -8.23 23.46 -8.15
CA PHE A 481 -9.54 22.81 -8.28
C PHE A 481 -10.63 23.81 -8.70
N ALA A 482 -10.30 25.10 -8.76
CA ALA A 482 -11.26 26.12 -9.15
C ALA A 482 -11.72 25.95 -10.60
N ASP A 483 -12.96 26.34 -10.88
CA ASP A 483 -13.47 26.47 -12.23
C ASP A 483 -12.68 27.58 -12.95
N PRO A 484 -11.99 27.28 -14.07
CA PRO A 484 -11.12 28.25 -14.74
C PRO A 484 -11.88 29.43 -15.37
N GLU A 485 -13.18 29.29 -15.66
CA GLU A 485 -14.02 30.34 -16.25
C GLU A 485 -14.75 31.16 -15.18
N ALA A 486 -15.33 30.49 -14.20
CA ALA A 486 -16.16 31.08 -13.15
C ALA A 486 -15.36 31.53 -11.92
N GLY A 487 -14.19 30.93 -11.68
CA GLY A 487 -13.36 31.17 -10.49
C GLY A 487 -13.90 30.51 -9.21
N THR A 488 -14.96 29.71 -9.31
CA THR A 488 -15.56 28.99 -8.17
C THR A 488 -14.58 27.92 -7.68
N LEU A 489 -14.19 27.94 -6.40
CA LEU A 489 -13.16 27.02 -5.86
C LEU A 489 -13.49 25.54 -5.99
N ALA A 490 -14.73 25.14 -5.71
CA ALA A 490 -15.22 23.77 -5.92
C ALA A 490 -15.69 23.62 -7.38
N GLY A 491 -14.76 23.68 -8.32
CA GLY A 491 -15.04 23.62 -9.76
C GLY A 491 -15.09 22.21 -10.34
N LEU A 492 -14.89 21.18 -9.51
CA LEU A 492 -14.76 19.79 -9.90
C LEU A 492 -15.89 18.94 -9.30
N TRP A 493 -15.73 17.60 -9.27
CA TRP A 493 -16.77 16.69 -8.79
C TRP A 493 -17.14 16.98 -7.33
N MET A 494 -18.44 17.01 -7.05
CA MET A 494 -19.00 17.40 -5.75
C MET A 494 -19.30 16.20 -4.85
N GLY A 495 -18.91 14.99 -5.28
CA GLY A 495 -19.25 13.75 -4.62
C GLY A 495 -20.65 13.23 -4.94
N GLY A 496 -20.88 11.95 -4.64
CA GLY A 496 -22.17 11.29 -4.73
C GLY A 496 -22.23 10.13 -5.72
N ASP A 497 -23.45 9.65 -5.93
CA ASP A 497 -23.77 8.48 -6.74
C ASP A 497 -23.78 8.79 -8.25
N HIS A 498 -23.07 7.97 -9.04
CA HIS A 498 -23.05 8.03 -10.50
C HIS A 498 -24.25 7.31 -11.16
N GLY A 499 -25.10 6.62 -10.40
CA GLY A 499 -26.30 5.90 -10.83
C GLY A 499 -26.30 4.41 -10.43
N GLU A 500 -27.39 3.71 -10.79
CA GLU A 500 -27.50 2.26 -10.57
C GLU A 500 -26.30 1.52 -11.20
N ASP A 501 -25.70 0.57 -10.46
CA ASP A 501 -24.50 -0.21 -10.82
C ASP A 501 -23.16 0.56 -10.89
N THR A 502 -23.07 1.76 -10.28
CA THR A 502 -21.84 2.57 -10.20
C THR A 502 -21.36 2.75 -8.75
N GLN A 503 -20.14 3.29 -8.56
CA GLN A 503 -19.63 3.58 -7.21
C GLN A 503 -20.08 4.97 -6.72
N GLU A 504 -20.22 5.12 -5.40
CA GLU A 504 -20.29 6.44 -4.77
C GLU A 504 -18.87 7.01 -4.67
N THR A 505 -18.67 8.21 -5.23
CA THR A 505 -17.35 8.83 -5.34
C THR A 505 -17.25 10.05 -4.42
N ASN A 506 -16.05 10.31 -3.90
CA ASN A 506 -15.78 11.41 -2.96
C ASN A 506 -15.81 12.82 -3.61
N GLU A 507 -16.03 13.85 -2.79
CA GLU A 507 -15.87 15.26 -3.21
C GLU A 507 -14.41 15.55 -3.57
N THR A 508 -14.19 16.31 -4.64
CA THR A 508 -12.86 16.69 -5.11
C THR A 508 -12.40 17.99 -4.46
N ASP A 509 -11.78 17.89 -3.28
CA ASP A 509 -11.27 19.04 -2.50
C ASP A 509 -9.79 18.93 -2.08
N HIS A 510 -9.11 17.86 -2.46
CA HIS A 510 -7.66 17.65 -2.31
C HIS A 510 -7.14 16.64 -3.34
N CYS A 511 -5.82 16.59 -3.50
CA CYS A 511 -5.16 15.46 -4.14
C CYS A 511 -4.66 14.50 -3.07
N HIS A 512 -4.80 13.19 -3.30
CA HIS A 512 -4.13 12.17 -2.51
C HIS A 512 -2.66 12.17 -2.90
N ASP A 513 -2.36 11.80 -4.15
CA ASP A 513 -1.01 11.80 -4.73
C ASP A 513 -0.90 12.74 -5.93
N ILE A 514 0.29 13.33 -6.11
CA ILE A 514 0.63 14.15 -7.28
C ILE A 514 1.94 13.66 -7.87
N THR A 515 1.88 12.87 -8.93
CA THR A 515 3.09 12.44 -9.63
C THR A 515 3.58 13.50 -10.60
N VAL A 516 4.81 13.98 -10.40
CA VAL A 516 5.43 15.01 -11.25
C VAL A 516 6.34 14.40 -12.31
N PHE A 517 6.35 15.00 -13.49
CA PHE A 517 7.27 14.69 -14.59
C PHE A 517 8.00 15.98 -15.04
N PRO A 518 9.02 16.44 -14.30
CA PRO A 518 9.60 17.78 -14.47
C PRO A 518 10.15 18.07 -15.88
N ASP A 519 10.81 17.10 -16.53
CA ASP A 519 11.35 17.26 -17.90
C ASP A 519 10.27 17.57 -18.96
N LYS A 520 9.02 17.22 -18.68
CA LYS A 520 7.88 17.45 -19.56
C LYS A 520 7.01 18.61 -19.09
N ASN A 521 7.32 19.20 -17.94
CA ASN A 521 6.55 20.25 -17.29
C ASN A 521 5.09 19.85 -17.04
N ILE A 522 4.83 18.58 -16.74
CA ILE A 522 3.49 18.09 -16.40
C ILE A 522 3.49 17.33 -15.09
N ALA A 523 2.33 17.26 -14.44
CA ALA A 523 2.07 16.39 -13.29
C ALA A 523 0.67 15.76 -13.41
N ALA A 524 0.47 14.59 -12.81
CA ALA A 524 -0.83 13.94 -12.72
C ALA A 524 -1.22 13.84 -11.24
N GLY A 525 -2.36 14.43 -10.87
CA GLY A 525 -2.94 14.32 -9.54
C GLY A 525 -4.07 13.31 -9.52
N ALA A 526 -4.01 12.37 -8.59
CA ALA A 526 -5.13 11.54 -8.20
C ALA A 526 -5.83 12.24 -7.03
N CYS A 527 -7.01 12.80 -7.28
CA CYS A 527 -7.58 13.82 -6.42
C CYS A 527 -9.01 13.50 -5.99
N SER A 528 -9.12 12.57 -5.03
CA SER A 528 -10.31 12.06 -4.36
C SER A 528 -11.46 11.67 -5.31
N GLY A 529 -12.08 12.61 -6.01
CA GLY A 529 -13.10 12.36 -7.04
C GLY A 529 -12.65 12.56 -8.50
N ASN A 530 -11.43 13.02 -8.77
CA ASN A 530 -10.94 13.29 -10.12
C ASN A 530 -9.50 12.82 -10.37
N GLY A 531 -9.23 12.37 -11.60
CA GLY A 531 -7.89 12.36 -12.17
C GLY A 531 -7.61 13.69 -12.86
N ILE A 532 -6.49 14.33 -12.56
CA ILE A 532 -6.18 15.68 -13.05
C ILE A 532 -4.81 15.71 -13.69
N LEU A 533 -4.71 16.33 -14.88
CA LEU A 533 -3.43 16.64 -15.53
C LEU A 533 -3.09 18.12 -15.31
N PHE A 534 -1.91 18.40 -14.78
CA PHE A 534 -1.40 19.74 -14.47
C PHE A 534 -0.25 20.15 -15.39
N ASP A 535 -0.18 21.44 -15.71
CA ASP A 535 1.00 22.15 -16.22
C ASP A 535 1.80 22.64 -15.02
N ILE A 536 3.08 22.26 -14.96
CA ILE A 536 4.03 22.65 -13.91
C ILE A 536 5.24 23.39 -14.50
N SER A 537 5.08 24.03 -15.66
CA SER A 537 6.14 24.83 -16.29
C SER A 537 6.57 26.04 -15.44
N ASP A 538 5.66 26.51 -14.59
CA ASP A 538 5.96 27.31 -13.41
C ASP A 538 5.71 26.45 -12.16
N PRO A 539 6.76 25.84 -11.56
CA PRO A 539 6.64 25.01 -10.36
C PRO A 539 6.06 25.74 -9.14
N MET A 540 5.94 27.07 -9.17
CA MET A 540 5.34 27.82 -8.08
C MET A 540 3.83 28.01 -8.25
N ASN A 541 3.32 27.85 -9.47
CA ASN A 541 1.93 28.13 -9.81
C ASN A 541 1.41 27.10 -10.83
N PRO A 542 1.23 25.83 -10.41
CA PRO A 542 0.64 24.80 -11.24
C PRO A 542 -0.76 25.20 -11.74
N THR A 543 -1.09 24.80 -12.96
CA THR A 543 -2.41 25.03 -13.55
C THR A 543 -3.00 23.76 -14.13
N ARG A 544 -4.33 23.64 -14.14
CA ARG A 544 -5.02 22.47 -14.68
C ARG A 544 -5.02 22.51 -16.22
N ILE A 545 -4.61 21.40 -16.84
CA ILE A 545 -4.67 21.16 -18.29
C ILE A 545 -5.98 20.45 -18.64
N ASP A 546 -6.28 19.36 -17.93
CA ASP A 546 -7.44 18.51 -18.17
C ASP A 546 -7.86 17.77 -16.89
N GLU A 547 -9.10 17.29 -16.85
CA GLU A 547 -9.66 16.53 -15.73
C GLU A 547 -10.60 15.42 -16.23
N VAL A 548 -10.65 14.32 -15.48
CA VAL A 548 -11.55 13.19 -15.74
C VAL A 548 -12.22 12.74 -14.45
N VAL A 549 -13.39 12.12 -14.59
CA VAL A 549 -14.10 11.36 -13.55
C VAL A 549 -14.34 9.97 -14.12
N ASP A 550 -14.42 8.97 -13.25
CA ASP A 550 -14.67 7.59 -13.60
C ASP A 550 -15.77 7.05 -12.69
N GLU A 551 -16.86 6.58 -13.28
CA GLU A 551 -18.04 6.06 -12.56
C GLU A 551 -17.75 4.75 -11.82
N SER A 552 -16.63 4.10 -12.14
CA SER A 552 -16.16 2.88 -11.49
C SER A 552 -15.13 3.15 -10.39
N PHE A 553 -14.80 4.40 -10.06
CA PHE A 553 -13.85 4.75 -8.99
C PHE A 553 -14.56 5.25 -7.75
N ALA A 554 -14.13 4.79 -6.57
CA ALA A 554 -14.57 5.32 -5.28
C ALA A 554 -13.68 6.47 -4.80
N TYR A 555 -12.37 6.31 -4.97
CA TYR A 555 -11.39 7.27 -4.49
C TYR A 555 -10.12 7.24 -5.35
N TRP A 556 -9.83 8.35 -6.04
CA TRP A 556 -8.63 8.49 -6.87
C TRP A 556 -7.39 8.59 -5.99
N HIS A 557 -6.56 7.55 -6.05
CA HIS A 557 -5.53 7.29 -5.05
C HIS A 557 -4.12 7.66 -5.51
N SER A 558 -3.63 7.04 -6.59
CA SER A 558 -2.29 7.31 -7.12
C SER A 558 -2.30 7.53 -8.63
N ALA A 559 -1.22 8.11 -9.15
CA ALA A 559 -1.02 8.35 -10.57
C ALA A 559 0.42 7.97 -10.97
N THR A 560 0.62 7.29 -12.11
CA THR A 560 1.96 6.96 -12.62
C THR A 560 2.02 7.14 -14.13
N PHE A 561 3.00 7.91 -14.63
CA PHE A 561 3.25 8.03 -16.05
C PHE A 561 4.06 6.85 -16.60
N ASN A 562 3.88 6.56 -17.89
CA ASN A 562 4.88 5.80 -18.62
C ASN A 562 6.16 6.61 -18.84
N ASN A 563 7.24 5.96 -19.28
CA ASN A 563 8.57 6.58 -19.42
C ASN A 563 8.62 7.82 -20.34
N ASP A 564 7.70 7.89 -21.31
CA ASP A 564 7.62 9.01 -22.26
C ASP A 564 6.64 10.12 -21.82
N ALA A 565 5.94 9.92 -20.70
CA ALA A 565 4.83 10.75 -20.22
C ALA A 565 3.73 10.99 -21.28
N THR A 566 3.41 9.92 -22.01
CA THR A 566 2.36 9.88 -23.04
C THR A 566 1.13 9.08 -22.59
N LYS A 567 1.23 8.44 -21.42
CA LYS A 567 0.16 7.67 -20.77
C LYS A 567 0.25 7.88 -19.28
N VAL A 568 -0.88 7.74 -18.60
CA VAL A 568 -0.96 7.73 -17.13
C VAL A 568 -1.88 6.60 -16.68
N ILE A 569 -1.46 5.91 -15.63
CA ILE A 569 -2.27 4.95 -14.88
C ILE A 569 -2.74 5.66 -13.62
N PHE A 570 -4.03 5.62 -13.34
CA PHE A 570 -4.63 6.04 -12.07
C PHE A 570 -5.16 4.83 -11.32
N THR A 571 -5.06 4.83 -9.99
CA THR A 571 -5.51 3.72 -9.14
C THR A 571 -6.72 4.14 -8.30
N ASP A 572 -7.58 3.18 -7.98
CA ASP A 572 -8.78 3.36 -7.14
C ASP A 572 -8.56 2.74 -5.75
N GLU A 573 -8.65 3.54 -4.68
CA GLU A 573 -8.56 3.05 -3.30
C GLU A 573 -9.91 2.55 -2.78
N TRP A 574 -10.51 1.62 -3.51
CA TRP A 574 -11.82 1.09 -3.15
C TRP A 574 -11.74 0.35 -1.80
N GLY A 575 -12.64 0.71 -0.88
CA GLY A 575 -12.65 0.15 0.48
C GLY A 575 -11.69 0.83 1.45
N GLY A 576 -11.02 1.92 1.06
CA GLY A 576 -10.17 2.73 1.95
C GLY A 576 -8.96 1.96 2.50
N GLY A 577 -8.51 0.95 1.76
CA GLY A 577 -7.33 0.15 2.08
C GLY A 577 -7.46 -0.85 3.24
N SER A 578 -8.47 -0.75 4.10
CA SER A 578 -8.64 -1.67 5.24
C SER A 578 -9.61 -2.82 4.99
N ARG A 579 -10.55 -2.65 4.05
CA ARG A 579 -11.65 -3.60 3.85
C ARG A 579 -11.25 -4.81 2.99
N PRO A 580 -11.92 -5.98 3.19
CA PRO A 580 -11.77 -7.10 2.29
C PRO A 580 -12.39 -6.76 0.93
N ARG A 581 -11.57 -6.89 -0.11
CA ARG A 581 -11.87 -6.43 -1.47
C ARG A 581 -11.16 -7.32 -2.47
N CYS A 582 -11.39 -7.10 -3.76
CA CYS A 582 -10.90 -7.97 -4.83
C CYS A 582 -11.41 -9.41 -4.72
N ARG A 583 -12.59 -9.59 -4.12
CA ARG A 583 -13.20 -10.89 -3.89
C ARG A 583 -13.80 -11.43 -5.17
N ALA A 584 -14.12 -12.73 -5.18
CA ALA A 584 -14.72 -13.37 -6.35
C ALA A 584 -16.11 -12.81 -6.72
N SER A 585 -16.81 -12.22 -5.75
CA SER A 585 -18.09 -11.51 -5.92
C SER A 585 -17.94 -10.09 -6.42
N ASP A 586 -16.77 -9.46 -6.23
CA ASP A 586 -16.58 -8.04 -6.53
C ASP A 586 -16.47 -7.79 -8.03
N PRO A 587 -17.02 -6.67 -8.55
CA PRO A 587 -16.83 -6.30 -9.96
C PRO A 587 -15.35 -6.12 -10.31
N MET A 588 -14.97 -6.58 -11.51
CA MET A 588 -13.59 -6.44 -12.02
C MET A 588 -13.21 -4.99 -12.38
N THR A 589 -14.19 -4.08 -12.45
CA THR A 589 -13.98 -2.66 -12.73
C THR A 589 -13.86 -1.81 -11.46
N TRP A 590 -14.23 -2.34 -10.29
CA TRP A 590 -14.16 -1.61 -9.02
C TRP A 590 -12.81 -1.88 -8.34
N GLY A 591 -12.14 -0.86 -7.79
CA GLY A 591 -10.77 -1.01 -7.28
C GLY A 591 -9.75 -1.41 -8.36
N ALA A 592 -10.07 -1.08 -9.62
CA ALA A 592 -9.20 -1.34 -10.77
C ALA A 592 -8.38 -0.10 -11.11
N ASP A 593 -7.23 -0.30 -11.73
CA ASP A 593 -6.47 0.77 -12.36
C ASP A 593 -7.17 1.22 -13.64
N ALA A 594 -7.23 2.53 -13.88
CA ALA A 594 -7.69 3.13 -15.12
C ALA A 594 -6.51 3.69 -15.92
N ILE A 595 -6.41 3.28 -17.19
CA ILE A 595 -5.30 3.64 -18.07
C ILE A 595 -5.76 4.68 -19.10
N PHE A 596 -5.06 5.81 -19.16
CA PHE A 596 -5.33 6.91 -20.08
C PHE A 596 -4.14 7.17 -20.99
N ASP A 597 -4.40 7.44 -22.26
CA ASP A 597 -3.43 8.06 -23.17
C ASP A 597 -3.54 9.58 -23.05
N ILE A 598 -2.41 10.28 -23.13
CA ILE A 598 -2.36 11.75 -23.18
C ILE A 598 -2.24 12.18 -24.63
N VAL A 599 -3.36 12.65 -25.21
CA VAL A 599 -3.45 13.05 -26.63
C VAL A 599 -3.77 14.54 -26.71
N ASP A 600 -2.85 15.32 -27.27
CA ASP A 600 -2.99 16.78 -27.38
C ASP A 600 -3.32 17.48 -26.03
N GLY A 601 -2.80 16.94 -24.93
CA GLY A 601 -3.03 17.45 -23.57
C GLY A 601 -4.35 16.98 -22.94
N GLN A 602 -5.04 16.00 -23.52
CA GLN A 602 -6.29 15.46 -23.01
C GLN A 602 -6.11 14.01 -22.55
N LEU A 603 -6.77 13.63 -21.46
CA LEU A 603 -6.80 12.28 -20.93
C LEU A 603 -7.86 11.46 -21.67
N GLU A 604 -7.42 10.56 -22.55
CA GLU A 604 -8.30 9.63 -23.26
C GLU A 604 -8.28 8.25 -22.59
N PHE A 605 -9.40 7.86 -21.98
CA PHE A 605 -9.56 6.53 -21.38
C PHE A 605 -9.34 5.40 -22.41
N ARG A 606 -8.61 4.36 -22.01
CA ARG A 606 -8.27 3.22 -22.88
C ARG A 606 -8.70 1.87 -22.32
N GLY A 607 -8.61 1.65 -21.03
CA GLY A 607 -9.00 0.38 -20.42
C GLY A 607 -8.71 0.33 -18.93
N TYR A 608 -9.19 -0.74 -18.30
CA TYR A 608 -8.91 -1.04 -16.90
C TYR A 608 -7.92 -2.19 -16.77
N PHE A 609 -7.19 -2.22 -15.66
CA PHE A 609 -6.47 -3.38 -15.18
C PHE A 609 -6.82 -3.64 -13.72
N LYS A 610 -7.09 -4.90 -13.37
CA LYS A 610 -7.20 -5.35 -11.98
C LYS A 610 -6.55 -6.73 -11.91
N MET A 611 -5.84 -7.01 -10.81
CA MET A 611 -5.22 -8.32 -10.67
C MET A 611 -6.27 -9.44 -10.75
N PRO A 612 -5.97 -10.57 -11.42
CA PRO A 612 -6.97 -11.59 -11.71
C PRO A 612 -7.21 -12.57 -10.56
N ALA A 613 -6.51 -12.44 -9.43
CA ALA A 613 -6.61 -13.32 -8.28
C ALA A 613 -7.64 -12.83 -7.25
N PRO A 614 -8.75 -13.57 -7.07
CA PRO A 614 -9.70 -13.27 -6.01
C PRO A 614 -9.05 -13.46 -4.63
N GLN A 615 -9.29 -12.50 -3.75
CA GLN A 615 -8.84 -12.52 -2.35
C GLN A 615 -9.98 -13.01 -1.43
N SER A 616 -9.62 -13.46 -0.23
CA SER A 616 -10.57 -13.87 0.81
C SER A 616 -11.05 -12.67 1.65
N GLU A 617 -11.77 -12.95 2.73
CA GLU A 617 -12.37 -11.93 3.60
C GLU A 617 -11.42 -11.54 4.73
N GLU A 618 -10.35 -12.31 4.89
CA GLU A 618 -9.21 -12.08 5.77
C GLU A 618 -8.13 -11.21 5.09
N GLU A 619 -8.33 -10.85 3.81
CA GLU A 619 -7.37 -10.14 2.96
C GLU A 619 -7.90 -8.76 2.56
N ASN A 620 -7.33 -7.69 3.13
CA ASN A 620 -7.54 -6.35 2.60
C ASN A 620 -6.86 -6.19 1.25
N CYS A 621 -7.57 -5.65 0.26
CA CYS A 621 -7.05 -5.58 -1.10
C CYS A 621 -7.33 -4.24 -1.76
N VAL A 622 -6.27 -3.54 -2.12
CA VAL A 622 -6.38 -2.30 -2.88
C VAL A 622 -5.14 -2.10 -3.74
N ALA A 623 -5.32 -1.41 -4.87
CA ALA A 623 -4.22 -0.97 -5.72
C ALA A 623 -3.46 0.18 -5.05
N HIS A 624 -2.14 0.04 -4.94
CA HIS A 624 -1.27 1.01 -4.28
C HIS A 624 0.01 1.28 -5.11
N ASN A 625 0.91 2.06 -4.52
CA ASN A 625 2.02 2.71 -5.23
C ASN A 625 2.99 1.75 -5.93
N GLY A 626 3.49 2.22 -7.07
CA GLY A 626 4.32 1.46 -7.99
C GLY A 626 5.33 2.31 -8.75
N SER A 627 6.12 1.68 -9.62
CA SER A 627 7.02 2.39 -10.53
C SER A 627 7.16 1.69 -11.89
N ILE A 628 7.65 2.42 -12.89
CA ILE A 628 7.98 1.84 -14.18
C ILE A 628 9.22 0.93 -14.10
N ILE A 629 9.14 -0.24 -14.75
CA ILE A 629 10.32 -1.05 -15.06
C ILE A 629 10.82 -0.64 -16.45
N PRO A 630 12.02 -0.05 -16.57
CA PRO A 630 12.47 0.59 -17.81
C PRO A 630 12.99 -0.42 -18.84
N VAL A 631 12.16 -1.34 -19.30
CA VAL A 631 12.49 -2.21 -20.44
C VAL A 631 12.38 -1.39 -21.73
N PRO A 632 13.44 -1.31 -22.56
CA PRO A 632 13.43 -0.48 -23.76
C PRO A 632 12.32 -0.89 -24.73
N GLY A 633 11.50 0.08 -25.14
CA GLY A 633 10.41 -0.14 -26.09
C GLY A 633 9.13 -0.79 -25.51
N ARG A 634 9.00 -0.86 -24.19
CA ARG A 634 7.81 -1.33 -23.48
C ARG A 634 7.43 -0.37 -22.36
N ASP A 635 6.13 -0.33 -22.07
CA ASP A 635 5.59 0.34 -20.89
C ASP A 635 5.25 -0.76 -19.87
N ILE A 636 6.12 -0.97 -18.88
CA ILE A 636 5.94 -1.97 -17.83
C ILE A 636 5.88 -1.27 -16.48
N PHE A 637 4.93 -1.65 -15.64
CA PHE A 637 4.67 -1.09 -14.32
C PHE A 637 4.73 -2.21 -13.28
N VAL A 638 5.49 -2.02 -12.20
CA VAL A 638 5.39 -2.85 -11.00
C VAL A 638 4.54 -2.10 -10.00
N GLN A 639 3.56 -2.80 -9.43
CA GLN A 639 2.53 -2.21 -8.58
C GLN A 639 2.36 -3.04 -7.31
N ALA A 640 2.21 -2.32 -6.20
CA ALA A 640 1.79 -2.90 -4.95
C ALA A 640 0.27 -3.07 -4.96
N TRP A 641 -0.18 -4.27 -4.65
CA TRP A 641 -1.49 -4.48 -4.07
C TRP A 641 -1.25 -4.74 -2.59
N TYR A 642 -2.22 -4.44 -1.71
CA TYR A 642 -2.11 -4.78 -0.30
C TYR A 642 -1.97 -6.31 -0.12
N GLN A 643 -2.91 -7.02 0.50
CA GLN A 643 -2.72 -8.47 0.66
C GLN A 643 -2.78 -9.25 -0.67
N GLY A 644 -3.13 -8.57 -1.79
CA GLY A 644 -3.00 -9.11 -3.15
C GLY A 644 -1.58 -9.18 -3.74
N GLY A 645 -0.57 -8.74 -2.99
CA GLY A 645 0.83 -8.95 -3.35
C GLY A 645 1.41 -7.94 -4.36
N VAL A 646 2.37 -8.38 -5.16
CA VAL A 646 3.03 -7.58 -6.20
C VAL A 646 2.54 -8.03 -7.56
N SER A 647 2.13 -7.07 -8.41
CA SER A 647 1.81 -7.32 -9.82
C SER A 647 2.76 -6.55 -10.74
N VAL A 648 3.23 -7.20 -11.80
CA VAL A 648 3.99 -6.55 -12.88
C VAL A 648 3.15 -6.59 -14.14
N ILE A 649 2.83 -5.42 -14.67
CA ILE A 649 1.85 -5.20 -15.72
C ILE A 649 2.56 -4.65 -16.96
N ASP A 650 2.34 -5.26 -18.12
CA ASP A 650 2.68 -4.64 -19.41
C ASP A 650 1.46 -3.91 -19.95
N PHE A 651 1.56 -2.58 -20.04
CA PHE A 651 0.54 -1.68 -20.57
C PHE A 651 1.03 -0.94 -21.82
N THR A 652 1.98 -1.54 -22.55
CA THR A 652 2.45 -1.04 -23.85
C THR A 652 1.29 -0.82 -24.82
N ASP A 653 0.28 -1.69 -24.77
CA ASP A 653 -1.06 -1.45 -25.33
C ASP A 653 -2.00 -1.01 -24.20
N SER A 654 -2.31 0.29 -24.14
CA SER A 654 -3.12 0.89 -23.08
C SER A 654 -4.53 0.31 -22.98
N ALA A 655 -5.05 -0.30 -24.06
CA ALA A 655 -6.37 -0.90 -24.08
C ALA A 655 -6.38 -2.38 -23.65
N ASN A 656 -5.21 -3.02 -23.56
CA ASN A 656 -5.05 -4.45 -23.30
C ASN A 656 -3.86 -4.69 -22.36
N ALA A 657 -3.89 -4.06 -21.18
CA ALA A 657 -2.89 -4.30 -20.15
C ALA A 657 -2.95 -5.75 -19.65
N VAL A 658 -1.78 -6.36 -19.40
CA VAL A 658 -1.66 -7.76 -19.00
C VAL A 658 -0.67 -7.93 -17.86
N GLU A 659 -1.03 -8.74 -16.87
CA GLU A 659 -0.12 -9.18 -15.82
C GLU A 659 0.91 -10.15 -16.42
N ILE A 660 2.19 -9.86 -16.24
CA ILE A 660 3.32 -10.62 -16.79
C ILE A 660 4.22 -11.24 -15.71
N ALA A 661 4.11 -10.79 -14.47
CA ALA A 661 4.75 -11.39 -13.30
C ALA A 661 3.94 -11.06 -12.04
N TYR A 662 4.00 -11.92 -11.03
CA TYR A 662 3.43 -11.63 -9.70
C TYR A 662 4.18 -12.37 -8.60
N PHE A 663 4.06 -11.85 -7.39
CA PHE A 663 4.43 -12.52 -6.15
C PHE A 663 3.37 -12.22 -5.11
N ASP A 664 2.86 -13.23 -4.44
CA ASP A 664 1.78 -13.07 -3.48
C ASP A 664 1.93 -14.01 -2.28
N ARG A 665 1.37 -13.60 -1.14
CA ARG A 665 1.31 -14.37 0.12
C ARG A 665 -0.13 -14.46 0.57
N GLY A 666 -0.48 -15.59 1.18
CA GLY A 666 -1.75 -15.68 1.90
C GLY A 666 -1.87 -14.66 3.04
N PRO A 667 -3.05 -14.59 3.68
CA PRO A 667 -3.37 -13.54 4.63
C PRO A 667 -2.37 -13.50 5.78
N VAL A 668 -2.21 -12.34 6.41
CA VAL A 668 -1.35 -12.20 7.60
C VAL A 668 -1.83 -13.13 8.73
N PHE A 669 -3.14 -13.33 8.85
CA PHE A 669 -3.76 -14.21 9.83
C PHE A 669 -4.87 -15.06 9.16
N GLU A 670 -4.99 -16.34 9.54
CA GLU A 670 -5.86 -17.29 8.82
C GLU A 670 -7.35 -17.13 9.14
N GLU A 671 -7.68 -16.62 10.33
CA GLU A 671 -9.06 -16.62 10.85
C GLU A 671 -9.71 -15.24 10.85
N GLU A 672 -8.95 -14.16 10.70
CA GLU A 672 -9.44 -12.77 10.75
C GLU A 672 -8.61 -11.84 9.88
N LEU A 673 -9.24 -10.76 9.40
CA LEU A 673 -8.55 -9.73 8.64
C LEU A 673 -7.59 -8.92 9.51
N VAL A 674 -6.32 -8.98 9.15
CA VAL A 674 -5.28 -8.12 9.67
C VAL A 674 -4.72 -7.31 8.52
N MET A 675 -4.67 -5.98 8.67
CA MET A 675 -4.16 -5.13 7.61
C MET A 675 -2.71 -5.49 7.29
N GLY A 676 -2.46 -5.82 6.02
CA GLY A 676 -1.17 -6.33 5.58
C GLY A 676 -0.93 -6.11 4.10
N GLY A 677 0.12 -6.75 3.61
CA GLY A 677 0.48 -6.70 2.20
C GLY A 677 1.31 -5.48 1.82
N TYR A 678 1.54 -5.25 0.52
CA TYR A 678 2.52 -4.25 0.10
C TYR A 678 1.92 -2.84 0.06
N TRP A 679 2.51 -1.91 0.80
CA TRP A 679 2.22 -0.49 0.67
C TRP A 679 2.81 0.06 -0.64
N SER A 680 4.08 -0.20 -0.91
CA SER A 680 4.73 0.29 -2.13
C SER A 680 5.65 -0.76 -2.72
N THR A 681 5.77 -0.76 -4.04
CA THR A 681 6.76 -1.59 -4.75
C THR A 681 7.46 -0.80 -5.84
N TYR A 682 8.78 -0.74 -5.79
CA TYR A 682 9.56 0.06 -6.73
C TYR A 682 10.70 -0.72 -7.37
N TRP A 683 10.94 -0.44 -8.63
CA TRP A 683 12.09 -0.92 -9.37
C TRP A 683 13.29 -0.01 -9.10
N PHE A 684 14.37 -0.60 -8.60
CA PHE A 684 15.62 0.12 -8.39
C PHE A 684 16.83 -0.79 -8.66
N ASP A 685 17.74 -0.32 -9.52
CA ASP A 685 18.98 -0.99 -9.92
C ASP A 685 18.89 -2.51 -10.21
N GLY A 686 17.85 -2.93 -10.95
CA GLY A 686 17.70 -4.33 -11.37
C GLY A 686 16.87 -5.21 -10.43
N LEU A 687 16.42 -4.65 -9.30
CA LEU A 687 15.64 -5.34 -8.28
C LEU A 687 14.31 -4.62 -8.07
N ILE A 688 13.35 -5.32 -7.47
CA ILE A 688 12.09 -4.77 -6.99
C ILE A 688 12.14 -4.79 -5.47
N TYR A 689 11.92 -3.64 -4.85
CA TYR A 689 11.84 -3.49 -3.40
C TYR A 689 10.39 -3.24 -3.01
N GLY A 690 9.89 -3.98 -2.01
CA GLY A 690 8.51 -3.86 -1.55
C GLY A 690 8.44 -3.62 -0.04
N THR A 691 7.78 -2.55 0.40
CA THR A 691 7.46 -2.33 1.81
C THR A 691 6.14 -3.00 2.13
N GLU A 692 6.19 -4.03 2.96
CA GLU A 692 5.02 -4.76 3.44
C GLU A 692 4.57 -4.15 4.78
N ILE A 693 3.27 -3.83 4.87
CA ILE A 693 2.62 -3.11 5.97
C ILE A 693 2.89 -3.75 7.33
N ALA A 694 2.82 -5.08 7.43
CA ALA A 694 2.96 -5.86 8.66
C ALA A 694 4.33 -6.57 8.79
N ARG A 695 4.87 -7.10 7.69
CA ARG A 695 6.00 -8.04 7.66
C ARG A 695 7.36 -7.36 7.59
N GLY A 696 7.52 -6.28 6.81
CA GLY A 696 8.81 -5.58 6.69
C GLY A 696 9.19 -5.21 5.25
N LEU A 697 10.42 -5.51 4.83
CA LEU A 697 10.97 -5.14 3.53
C LEU A 697 11.33 -6.40 2.72
N ASP A 698 10.78 -6.52 1.52
CA ASP A 698 11.15 -7.56 0.58
C ASP A 698 12.01 -7.04 -0.57
N VAL A 699 12.86 -7.93 -1.07
CA VAL A 699 13.63 -7.73 -2.30
C VAL A 699 13.33 -8.87 -3.27
N LEU A 700 12.83 -8.53 -4.45
CA LEU A 700 12.47 -9.46 -5.51
C LEU A 700 13.28 -9.22 -6.77
N ALA A 701 13.43 -10.25 -7.59
CA ALA A 701 14.00 -10.15 -8.92
C ALA A 701 13.08 -10.74 -9.98
N LEU A 702 13.06 -10.10 -11.15
CA LEU A 702 12.44 -10.66 -12.34
C LEU A 702 13.26 -11.86 -12.84
N VAL A 703 12.57 -12.95 -13.17
CA VAL A 703 13.18 -14.11 -13.82
C VAL A 703 12.71 -14.23 -15.27
N PRO A 704 13.59 -14.67 -16.20
CA PRO A 704 13.20 -14.85 -17.59
C PRO A 704 12.05 -15.85 -17.74
N GLY A 705 11.09 -15.51 -18.58
CA GLY A 705 9.87 -16.29 -18.76
C GLY A 705 9.25 -16.12 -20.14
N GLU A 706 7.97 -16.47 -20.26
CA GLU A 706 7.22 -16.32 -21.51
C GLU A 706 7.12 -14.86 -21.95
N HIS A 707 7.02 -13.92 -21.01
CA HIS A 707 6.76 -12.51 -21.28
C HIS A 707 8.01 -11.64 -21.35
N LEU A 708 9.10 -12.03 -20.69
CA LEU A 708 10.35 -11.25 -20.60
C LEU A 708 11.56 -12.15 -20.87
N SER A 709 12.42 -11.73 -21.79
CA SER A 709 13.72 -12.40 -22.00
C SER A 709 14.77 -11.94 -20.98
N GLU A 710 15.85 -12.72 -20.85
CA GLU A 710 17.03 -12.35 -20.07
C GLU A 710 17.63 -11.00 -20.53
N ASN A 711 17.63 -10.73 -21.85
CA ASN A 711 18.13 -9.46 -22.37
C ASN A 711 17.21 -8.29 -22.03
N GLU A 712 15.88 -8.49 -22.00
CA GLU A 712 14.93 -7.44 -21.60
C GLU A 712 15.11 -7.06 -20.13
N ILE A 713 15.25 -8.05 -19.24
CA ILE A 713 15.50 -7.82 -17.80
C ILE A 713 16.85 -7.11 -17.61
N ALA A 714 17.91 -7.61 -18.25
CA ALA A 714 19.23 -6.99 -18.16
C ALA A 714 19.28 -5.57 -18.76
N ALA A 715 18.51 -5.31 -19.83
CA ALA A 715 18.43 -3.98 -20.42
C ALA A 715 17.72 -2.97 -19.50
N ALA A 716 16.78 -3.41 -18.65
CA ALA A 716 16.16 -2.55 -17.64
C ALA A 716 17.14 -2.05 -16.56
N SER A 717 18.30 -2.70 -16.41
CA SER A 717 19.39 -2.22 -15.54
C SER A 717 20.47 -1.44 -16.31
N ALA A 718 20.44 -1.44 -17.64
CA ALA A 718 21.43 -0.79 -18.51
C ALA A 718 21.09 0.68 -18.81
N THR A 719 20.55 1.40 -17.82
CA THR A 719 20.04 2.77 -17.95
C THR A 719 21.15 3.82 -17.76
N ILE A 720 20.86 5.05 -18.20
CA ILE A 720 21.66 6.26 -18.00
C ILE A 720 20.91 7.16 -17.03
N GLY A 721 21.53 7.53 -15.91
CA GLY A 721 20.79 8.11 -14.78
C GLY A 721 19.99 7.03 -14.04
N GLY A 722 19.54 7.33 -12.82
CA GLY A 722 18.83 6.35 -11.97
C GLY A 722 19.52 6.05 -10.64
N ALA A 723 20.42 6.93 -10.18
CA ALA A 723 20.90 6.85 -8.81
C ALA A 723 19.84 7.35 -7.81
N LEU A 724 18.93 8.23 -8.22
CA LEU A 724 17.88 8.79 -7.35
C LEU A 724 16.51 8.29 -7.79
N PHE A 725 15.71 7.84 -6.82
CA PHE A 725 14.29 7.57 -6.98
C PHE A 725 13.55 8.16 -5.79
N ASN A 726 12.55 9.00 -6.06
CA ASN A 726 11.59 9.46 -5.07
C ASN A 726 10.18 9.03 -5.52
N PRO A 727 9.34 8.58 -4.59
CA PRO A 727 7.91 8.44 -4.82
C PRO A 727 7.31 9.68 -5.49
N GLN A 728 6.37 9.46 -6.40
CA GLN A 728 5.67 10.51 -7.16
C GLN A 728 6.61 11.49 -7.93
N GLN A 729 7.89 11.15 -8.16
CA GLN A 729 8.82 11.94 -8.99
C GLN A 729 9.40 11.09 -10.12
N GLN A 730 9.03 11.41 -11.37
CA GLN A 730 9.45 10.64 -12.54
C GLN A 730 10.31 11.46 -13.50
N PHE A 731 11.34 10.80 -14.03
CA PHE A 731 12.24 11.34 -15.04
C PHE A 731 12.31 10.40 -16.25
N PRO A 732 12.56 10.92 -17.46
CA PRO A 732 12.68 10.07 -18.63
C PRO A 732 13.95 9.21 -18.52
N ILE A 733 13.78 7.90 -18.52
CA ILE A 733 14.88 6.94 -18.47
C ILE A 733 15.37 6.68 -19.90
N THR A 734 16.69 6.67 -20.07
CA THR A 734 17.34 6.33 -21.34
C THR A 734 18.35 5.21 -21.14
N TRP A 735 18.74 4.53 -22.22
CA TRP A 735 19.58 3.34 -22.14
C TRP A 735 20.97 3.56 -22.71
N LYS A 736 21.97 2.90 -22.12
CA LYS A 736 23.33 2.88 -22.65
C LYS A 736 23.33 2.14 -24.00
N PRO A 737 24.08 2.61 -25.01
CA PRO A 737 24.19 1.89 -26.28
C PRO A 737 25.07 0.65 -26.08
N GLU A 738 24.46 -0.43 -25.63
CA GLU A 738 25.09 -1.70 -25.27
C GLU A 738 24.48 -2.89 -26.02
N PRO A 739 25.27 -3.95 -26.29
CA PRO A 739 24.76 -5.11 -26.99
C PRO A 739 23.53 -5.74 -26.33
N VAL A 740 23.42 -5.70 -24.99
CA VAL A 740 22.27 -6.25 -24.27
C VAL A 740 20.98 -5.46 -24.55
N VAL A 741 21.06 -4.14 -24.65
CA VAL A 741 19.92 -3.27 -25.00
C VAL A 741 19.47 -3.52 -26.43
N ALA A 742 20.41 -3.65 -27.37
CA ALA A 742 20.09 -4.01 -28.75
C ALA A 742 19.45 -5.42 -28.82
N ARG A 743 19.94 -6.37 -28.02
CA ARG A 743 19.36 -7.72 -27.95
C ARG A 743 17.94 -7.72 -27.39
N ALA A 744 17.62 -6.87 -26.42
CA ALA A 744 16.26 -6.72 -25.91
C ALA A 744 15.28 -6.35 -27.04
N TYR A 745 15.63 -5.37 -27.88
CA TYR A 745 14.80 -5.04 -29.05
C TYR A 745 14.70 -6.19 -30.06
N VAL A 746 15.80 -6.90 -30.31
CA VAL A 746 15.79 -8.07 -31.21
C VAL A 746 14.86 -9.17 -30.68
N ASP A 747 14.90 -9.46 -29.38
CA ASP A 747 14.03 -10.46 -28.74
C ASP A 747 12.56 -10.07 -28.88
N GLN A 748 12.22 -8.80 -28.63
CA GLN A 748 10.86 -8.27 -28.80
C GLN A 748 10.38 -8.36 -30.25
N LEU A 749 11.19 -7.89 -31.21
CA LEU A 749 10.85 -7.91 -32.65
C LEU A 749 10.80 -9.33 -33.23
N GLN A 750 11.57 -10.27 -32.65
CA GLN A 750 11.44 -11.69 -32.98
C GLN A 750 10.13 -12.27 -32.44
N ARG A 751 9.75 -11.91 -31.20
CA ARG A 751 8.51 -12.35 -30.55
C ARG A 751 7.27 -11.89 -31.33
N SER A 752 7.26 -10.64 -31.80
CA SER A 752 6.18 -10.10 -32.64
C SER A 752 6.29 -10.47 -34.13
N GLN A 753 7.36 -11.18 -34.52
CA GLN A 753 7.66 -11.54 -35.91
C GLN A 753 7.84 -10.33 -36.85
N ALA A 754 8.16 -9.15 -36.30
CA ALA A 754 8.38 -7.92 -37.03
C ALA A 754 9.76 -7.85 -37.72
N LEU A 755 10.73 -8.67 -37.32
CA LEU A 755 12.05 -8.74 -37.94
C LEU A 755 12.29 -10.11 -38.62
N PRO A 756 12.69 -10.15 -39.91
CA PRO A 756 13.03 -11.39 -40.61
C PRO A 756 14.18 -12.17 -39.94
N ALA A 757 14.09 -13.50 -39.92
CA ALA A 757 15.10 -14.39 -39.33
C ALA A 757 16.54 -14.17 -39.86
N ALA A 758 16.69 -13.76 -41.13
CA ALA A 758 17.98 -13.45 -41.72
C ALA A 758 18.62 -12.20 -41.09
N GLN A 759 17.82 -11.16 -40.85
CA GLN A 759 18.26 -9.93 -40.19
C GLN A 759 18.55 -10.17 -38.71
N ILE A 760 17.69 -10.93 -38.01
CA ILE A 760 17.96 -11.36 -36.63
C ILE A 760 19.33 -12.04 -36.52
N THR A 761 19.64 -12.94 -37.46
CA THR A 761 20.93 -13.65 -37.50
C THR A 761 22.10 -12.69 -37.73
N ALA A 762 21.96 -11.76 -38.68
CA ALA A 762 23.00 -10.78 -39.00
C ALA A 762 23.27 -9.82 -37.82
N VAL A 763 22.22 -9.23 -37.25
CA VAL A 763 22.29 -8.34 -36.08
C VAL A 763 22.92 -9.08 -34.90
N SER A 764 22.44 -10.29 -34.60
CA SER A 764 22.97 -11.08 -33.47
C SER A 764 24.45 -11.39 -33.60
N ALA A 765 24.94 -11.69 -34.80
CA ALA A 765 26.37 -11.95 -35.04
C ALA A 765 27.22 -10.69 -34.85
N ALA A 766 26.76 -9.53 -35.32
CA ALA A 766 27.43 -8.26 -35.11
C ALA A 766 27.47 -7.88 -33.62
N LEU A 767 26.37 -8.10 -32.88
CA LEU A 767 26.28 -7.85 -31.45
C LEU A 767 27.19 -8.78 -30.62
N ASP A 768 27.34 -10.04 -31.00
CA ASP A 768 28.32 -10.95 -30.38
C ASP A 768 29.76 -10.46 -30.58
N GLY A 769 30.07 -9.99 -31.79
CA GLY A 769 31.35 -9.33 -32.06
C GLY A 769 31.56 -8.11 -31.17
N ALA A 770 30.54 -7.25 -31.04
CA ALA A 770 30.62 -6.00 -30.30
C ALA A 770 30.83 -6.25 -28.80
N ARG A 771 30.10 -7.21 -28.23
CA ARG A 771 30.28 -7.65 -26.84
C ARG A 771 31.71 -8.13 -26.59
N ALA A 772 32.24 -8.98 -27.46
CA ALA A 772 33.61 -9.48 -27.32
C ALA A 772 34.67 -8.36 -27.37
N GLN A 773 34.46 -7.32 -28.19
CA GLN A 773 35.35 -6.15 -28.22
C GLN A 773 35.23 -5.30 -26.95
N PHE A 774 34.02 -5.10 -26.43
CA PHE A 774 33.80 -4.35 -25.17
C PHE A 774 34.43 -5.07 -23.97
N GLU A 775 34.25 -6.39 -23.85
CA GLU A 775 34.89 -7.21 -22.81
C GLU A 775 36.42 -7.18 -22.91
N ALA A 776 36.97 -7.11 -24.14
CA ALA A 776 38.40 -6.99 -24.36
C ALA A 776 38.93 -5.55 -24.22
N GLY A 777 38.07 -4.54 -24.08
CA GLY A 777 38.43 -3.12 -24.08
C GLY A 777 39.05 -2.65 -25.40
N THR A 778 38.71 -3.30 -26.52
CA THR A 778 39.26 -3.03 -27.85
C THR A 778 38.25 -2.34 -28.76
N ARG A 779 38.78 -1.66 -29.78
CA ARG A 779 38.02 -0.98 -30.84
C ARG A 779 38.08 -1.79 -32.11
N ASP A 780 37.01 -1.76 -32.89
CA ASP A 780 36.93 -2.42 -34.19
C ASP A 780 36.15 -1.53 -35.19
N PRO A 781 36.85 -0.65 -35.92
CA PRO A 781 36.21 0.22 -36.91
C PRO A 781 35.49 -0.53 -38.03
N SER A 782 35.91 -1.76 -38.35
CA SER A 782 35.25 -2.56 -39.39
C SER A 782 33.89 -3.05 -38.90
N LEU A 783 33.83 -3.51 -37.65
CA LEU A 783 32.57 -3.90 -37.02
C LEU A 783 31.66 -2.69 -36.77
N ALA A 784 32.22 -1.53 -36.45
CA ALA A 784 31.46 -0.29 -36.36
C ALA A 784 30.78 0.07 -37.70
N ASP A 785 31.51 -0.01 -38.82
CA ASP A 785 30.94 0.23 -40.16
C ASP A 785 29.86 -0.80 -40.53
N GLU A 786 30.01 -2.06 -40.08
CA GLU A 786 28.98 -3.11 -40.25
C GLU A 786 27.70 -2.78 -39.48
N LEU A 787 27.81 -2.40 -38.20
CA LEU A 787 26.68 -2.02 -37.36
C LEU A 787 25.93 -0.79 -37.90
N ASP A 788 26.65 0.23 -38.37
CA ASP A 788 26.04 1.39 -39.02
C ASP A 788 25.32 1.00 -40.32
N GLY A 789 25.89 0.07 -41.09
CA GLY A 789 25.27 -0.48 -42.29
C GLY A 789 23.95 -1.17 -42.00
N ILE A 790 23.92 -1.99 -40.94
CA ILE A 790 22.71 -2.66 -40.46
C ILE A 790 21.68 -1.63 -39.97
N ALA A 791 22.08 -0.66 -39.15
CA ALA A 791 21.19 0.39 -38.66
C ALA A 791 20.54 1.20 -39.80
N ALA A 792 21.33 1.55 -40.83
CA ALA A 792 20.83 2.23 -42.01
C ALA A 792 19.86 1.37 -42.84
N GLU A 793 20.10 0.06 -42.93
CA GLU A 793 19.19 -0.88 -43.60
C GLU A 793 17.84 -0.92 -42.88
N LEU A 794 17.85 -1.08 -41.55
CA LEU A 794 16.64 -1.10 -40.70
C LEU A 794 15.82 0.19 -40.82
N ALA A 795 16.47 1.35 -40.95
CA ALA A 795 15.79 2.62 -41.17
C ALA A 795 15.24 2.80 -42.60
N SER A 796 15.83 2.12 -43.59
CA SER A 796 15.48 2.25 -45.01
C SER A 796 14.41 1.26 -45.48
N GLU A 797 14.30 0.11 -44.81
CA GLU A 797 13.22 -0.84 -45.05
C GLU A 797 11.91 -0.26 -44.53
N GLY A 798 11.13 0.32 -45.45
CA GLY A 798 9.76 0.76 -45.21
C GLY A 798 8.80 -0.40 -44.93
N VAL A 799 9.09 -1.20 -43.90
CA VAL A 799 8.12 -2.11 -43.30
C VAL A 799 7.03 -1.22 -42.72
N VAL A 800 5.79 -1.45 -43.13
CA VAL A 800 4.60 -0.81 -42.55
C VAL A 800 4.36 -1.43 -41.16
N LEU A 801 5.33 -1.26 -40.25
CA LEU A 801 5.14 -1.53 -38.83
C LEU A 801 4.33 -0.36 -38.28
N GLU A 802 3.32 -0.65 -37.48
CA GLU A 802 2.51 0.34 -36.75
C GLU A 802 2.74 0.17 -35.25
N GLY A 803 2.45 1.20 -34.46
CA GLY A 803 2.54 1.13 -32.99
C GLY A 803 3.94 0.80 -32.46
N ALA A 804 3.99 -0.11 -31.48
CA ALA A 804 5.17 -0.42 -30.68
C ALA A 804 6.35 -0.97 -31.50
N ASP A 805 6.11 -1.82 -32.50
CA ASP A 805 7.18 -2.45 -33.29
C ASP A 805 7.95 -1.44 -34.15
N ARG A 806 7.28 -0.37 -34.61
CA ARG A 806 7.97 0.74 -35.28
C ARG A 806 8.93 1.45 -34.33
N ARG A 807 8.51 1.70 -33.08
CA ARG A 807 9.36 2.33 -32.05
C ARG A 807 10.54 1.44 -31.70
N ARG A 808 10.31 0.13 -31.53
CA ARG A 808 11.36 -0.88 -31.25
C ARG A 808 12.38 -0.97 -32.36
N LEU A 809 11.95 -0.95 -33.63
CA LEU A 809 12.88 -0.97 -34.77
C LEU A 809 13.73 0.30 -34.85
N ALA A 810 13.15 1.47 -34.58
CA ALA A 810 13.88 2.74 -34.50
C ALA A 810 14.89 2.73 -33.35
N GLY A 811 14.46 2.32 -32.15
CA GLY A 811 15.33 2.19 -30.98
C GLY A 811 16.48 1.19 -31.19
N LEU A 812 16.23 0.06 -31.87
CA LEU A 812 17.29 -0.87 -32.28
C LEU A 812 18.32 -0.18 -33.18
N GLY A 813 17.87 0.53 -34.22
CA GLY A 813 18.75 1.25 -35.14
C GLY A 813 19.63 2.30 -34.42
N GLU A 814 19.02 3.10 -33.54
CA GLU A 814 19.74 4.09 -32.73
C GLU A 814 20.76 3.44 -31.78
N THR A 815 20.38 2.35 -31.13
CA THR A 815 21.27 1.60 -30.24
C THR A 815 22.46 1.02 -31.00
N LEU A 816 22.24 0.44 -32.19
CA LEU A 816 23.31 -0.09 -33.04
C LEU A 816 24.30 1.02 -33.46
N ALA A 817 23.80 2.19 -33.85
CA ALA A 817 24.63 3.34 -34.20
C ALA A 817 25.46 3.84 -33.01
N GLY A 818 24.88 3.87 -31.80
CA GLY A 818 25.61 4.20 -30.57
C GLY A 818 26.70 3.18 -30.21
N ILE A 819 26.45 1.88 -30.42
CA ILE A 819 27.45 0.83 -30.24
C ILE A 819 28.59 1.02 -31.25
N ALA A 820 28.27 1.31 -32.51
CA ALA A 820 29.24 1.58 -33.55
C ALA A 820 30.14 2.78 -33.20
N GLU A 821 29.58 3.86 -32.65
CA GLU A 821 30.36 5.01 -32.19
C GLU A 821 31.37 4.64 -31.11
N ARG A 822 30.98 3.81 -30.14
CA ARG A 822 31.88 3.33 -29.07
C ARG A 822 33.00 2.40 -29.57
N LEU A 823 32.78 1.69 -30.68
CA LEU A 823 33.76 0.80 -31.30
C LEU A 823 34.78 1.51 -32.18
N ARG A 824 34.60 2.79 -32.49
CA ARG A 824 35.58 3.65 -33.18
C ARG A 824 36.64 4.17 -32.23
#